data_AF-A0A958A353-F1
#
_entry.id   AF-A0A958A353-F1
#
_cell.length_a   1.000
_cell.length_b   1.000
_cell.length_c   1.000
_cell.angle_alpha   90.00
_cell.angle_beta   90.00
_cell.angle_gamma   90.00
#
_symmetry.space_group_name_H-M   'P 1'
#
loop_
_entity.id
_entity.type
_entity.pdbx_description
1 polymer ?
#
loop_
_entity_poly.entity_id
_entity_poly.type
_entity_poly.pdbx_seq_one_letter_code
_entity_poly.pdbx_strand_id
1 'polypeptide(L)'
;MLKKDLIILEKARAYWWQIYCRCLQIEKRLKNDSDRNQSVTLNEMKELQLPWRNARQNSKKILWRYLIKCGEKEHIYLKKNKVTGIKISSVWLWAYFGHELLGSETVNRYQIKRWEKDQFTAQEQLEFFYRSSTFYIQLLNKIEPTLLQEGKVRLNLDGLEGINYLQFARSLIFLISEYCHIDINIPRGLDAETCLRKAVLLDAHWYLTKERYRDHTFHVIQVCLLGLFLLNCRLSEDQTLAEFFAALIDNDKNTCKERIIQNWFLAALFHDIGYSLKAEQEIWGNLQQEDSSTTSNQDGRQLGNEEEMLKKLLTIRRRNLAEWELQRARYGINVPIYIITAIEEEKEEIHLLETQLNDWNKNRSSRSLIEQPTERKRDSESEAQHEDHGVRSQKYITRKLKILSKNPDESLKYYGPALEAIKKHNLMNQKIEFAKEPLSFLLILCDELQEWGRPRTNYIDIREAITSKVVFADPTPLSTDKLLKYLFINVKLDYKQKRGAILDHELNFSLTYKDATQEHFQPIAIWLLKSFNFQRVSMSTDEFKVTIAMRNPICRDLRQIASPDISEFSLLRDYMRDARRWQELREWIENKDAIEWEFILEADHETDCAQEENLILHLKEFSERKLLPHNPEKILGELFEWRREYINGARRKM
;
A
#
# COMPACT_ATOMS: atom_id res chain seq x y z
N MET A 1 9.87 3.63 -33.39
CA MET A 1 10.21 2.89 -32.16
C MET A 1 9.00 2.13 -31.61
N LEU A 2 7.85 2.80 -31.49
CA LEU A 2 6.59 2.26 -30.96
C LEU A 2 6.15 0.90 -31.53
N LYS A 3 6.22 0.69 -32.85
CA LYS A 3 5.84 -0.60 -33.46
C LYS A 3 6.68 -1.78 -32.95
N LYS A 4 7.98 -1.60 -32.68
CA LYS A 4 8.83 -2.67 -32.14
C LYS A 4 8.51 -2.96 -30.67
N ASP A 5 8.17 -1.94 -29.90
CA ASP A 5 7.81 -2.08 -28.49
C ASP A 5 6.45 -2.78 -28.32
N LEU A 6 5.49 -2.45 -29.17
CA LEU A 6 4.19 -3.13 -29.22
C LEU A 6 4.34 -4.61 -29.55
N ILE A 7 5.15 -4.96 -30.55
CA ILE A 7 5.43 -6.37 -30.88
C ILE A 7 6.07 -7.11 -29.69
N ILE A 8 6.98 -6.46 -28.95
CA ILE A 8 7.61 -7.09 -27.77
C ILE A 8 6.59 -7.24 -26.63
N LEU A 9 5.73 -6.24 -26.42
CA LEU A 9 4.66 -6.27 -25.42
C LEU A 9 3.65 -7.38 -25.73
N GLU A 10 3.20 -7.49 -26.97
CA GLU A 10 2.30 -8.55 -27.45
C GLU A 10 2.92 -9.93 -27.24
N LYS A 11 4.20 -10.11 -27.60
CA LYS A 11 4.93 -11.35 -27.35
C LYS A 11 5.01 -11.69 -25.87
N ALA A 12 5.40 -10.73 -25.03
CA ALA A 12 5.48 -10.92 -23.59
C ALA A 12 4.12 -11.34 -23.01
N ARG A 13 3.04 -10.66 -23.41
CA ARG A 13 1.66 -10.98 -23.00
C ARG A 13 1.24 -12.38 -23.46
N ALA A 14 1.51 -12.74 -24.72
CA ALA A 14 1.19 -14.05 -25.27
C ALA A 14 1.89 -15.18 -24.50
N TYR A 15 3.17 -15.02 -24.14
CA TYR A 15 3.87 -16.02 -23.34
C TYR A 15 3.30 -16.15 -21.93
N TRP A 16 2.98 -15.04 -21.26
CA TRP A 16 2.33 -15.11 -19.94
C TRP A 16 0.93 -15.75 -20.01
N TRP A 17 0.16 -15.47 -21.07
CA TRP A 17 -1.14 -16.10 -21.29
C TRP A 17 -1.03 -17.62 -21.51
N GLN A 18 -0.02 -18.07 -22.28
CA GLN A 18 0.24 -19.50 -22.46
C GLN A 18 0.55 -20.20 -21.13
N ILE A 19 1.36 -19.57 -20.26
CA ILE A 19 1.68 -20.09 -18.93
C ILE A 19 0.41 -20.17 -18.08
N TYR A 20 -0.38 -19.09 -18.05
CA TYR A 20 -1.64 -19.01 -17.30
C TYR A 20 -2.61 -20.12 -17.68
N CYS A 21 -2.90 -20.27 -18.99
CA CYS A 21 -3.79 -21.30 -19.50
C CYS A 21 -3.32 -22.71 -19.17
N ARG A 22 -2.00 -22.96 -19.26
CA ARG A 22 -1.44 -24.28 -18.93
C ARG A 22 -1.54 -24.57 -17.43
N CYS A 23 -1.32 -23.58 -16.56
CA CYS A 23 -1.51 -23.75 -15.12
C CYS A 23 -2.97 -24.11 -14.78
N LEU A 24 -3.95 -23.42 -15.38
CA LEU A 24 -5.37 -23.72 -15.19
C LEU A 24 -5.77 -25.13 -15.66
N GLN A 25 -5.18 -25.61 -16.77
CA GLN A 25 -5.41 -26.97 -17.25
C GLN A 25 -4.91 -28.02 -16.25
N ILE A 26 -3.71 -27.80 -15.70
CA ILE A 26 -3.12 -28.70 -14.69
C ILE A 26 -3.99 -28.68 -13.44
N GLU A 27 -4.38 -27.51 -12.95
CA GLU A 27 -5.24 -27.37 -11.76
C GLU A 27 -6.61 -28.03 -11.95
N LYS A 28 -7.27 -27.82 -13.09
CA LYS A 28 -8.56 -28.44 -13.41
C LYS A 28 -8.45 -29.97 -13.43
N ARG A 29 -7.37 -30.52 -13.98
CA ARG A 29 -7.12 -31.96 -13.97
C ARG A 29 -6.96 -32.46 -12.53
N LEU A 30 -6.15 -31.79 -11.71
CA LEU A 30 -5.95 -32.16 -10.31
C LEU A 30 -7.26 -32.11 -9.49
N LYS A 31 -8.17 -31.18 -9.80
CA LYS A 31 -9.49 -31.06 -9.14
C LYS A 31 -10.50 -32.13 -9.58
N ASN A 32 -10.45 -32.53 -10.86
CA ASN A 32 -11.40 -33.49 -11.42
C ASN A 32 -11.04 -34.94 -11.12
N ASP A 33 -9.80 -35.21 -10.72
CA ASP A 33 -9.36 -36.55 -10.39
C ASP A 33 -9.70 -36.85 -8.93
N SER A 34 -10.69 -37.73 -8.72
CA SER A 34 -11.08 -38.18 -7.38
C SER A 34 -9.97 -38.94 -6.65
N ASP A 35 -8.98 -39.45 -7.41
CA ASP A 35 -7.75 -40.00 -6.84
C ASP A 35 -6.77 -38.87 -6.49
N ARG A 36 -6.76 -38.47 -5.22
CA ARG A 36 -5.87 -37.45 -4.62
C ARG A 36 -4.36 -37.74 -4.79
N ASN A 37 -3.98 -38.82 -5.47
CA ASN A 37 -2.59 -39.29 -5.59
C ASN A 37 -1.88 -38.81 -6.87
N GLN A 38 -2.54 -38.15 -7.82
CA GLN A 38 -1.82 -37.54 -8.94
C GLN A 38 -1.11 -36.25 -8.51
N SER A 39 0.21 -36.26 -8.58
CA SER A 39 1.05 -35.06 -8.41
C SER A 39 1.31 -34.40 -9.77
N VAL A 40 1.62 -33.10 -9.74
CA VAL A 40 2.09 -32.37 -10.93
C VAL A 40 3.33 -33.07 -11.47
N THR A 41 3.29 -33.47 -12.74
CA THR A 41 4.37 -34.28 -13.32
C THR A 41 5.56 -33.40 -13.72
N LEU A 42 6.76 -33.98 -13.71
CA LEU A 42 7.98 -33.30 -14.20
C LEU A 42 7.81 -32.77 -15.63
N ASN A 43 7.14 -33.54 -16.48
CA ASN A 43 6.98 -33.20 -17.89
C ASN A 43 6.12 -31.94 -18.04
N GLU A 44 5.06 -31.80 -17.26
CA GLU A 44 4.24 -30.58 -17.24
C GLU A 44 5.03 -29.36 -16.80
N MET A 45 5.89 -29.52 -15.80
CA MET A 45 6.78 -28.44 -15.36
C MET A 45 7.80 -28.07 -16.44
N LYS A 46 8.36 -29.06 -17.15
CA LYS A 46 9.25 -28.82 -18.30
C LYS A 46 8.56 -28.07 -19.43
N GLU A 47 7.28 -28.36 -19.70
CA GLU A 47 6.50 -27.65 -20.72
C GLU A 47 6.28 -26.17 -20.38
N LEU A 48 6.16 -25.82 -19.09
CA LEU A 48 6.05 -24.43 -18.64
C LEU A 48 7.36 -23.63 -18.79
N GLN A 49 8.53 -24.29 -18.84
CA GLN A 49 9.84 -23.60 -18.83
C GLN A 49 10.10 -22.74 -20.04
N LEU A 50 9.84 -23.26 -21.24
CA LEU A 50 10.21 -22.57 -22.47
C LEU A 50 9.40 -21.27 -22.63
N PRO A 51 8.05 -21.30 -22.49
CA PRO A 51 7.25 -20.08 -22.44
C PRO A 51 7.72 -19.13 -21.33
N TRP A 52 8.03 -19.64 -20.14
CA TRP A 52 8.46 -18.82 -19.01
C TRP A 52 9.80 -18.09 -19.24
N ARG A 53 10.81 -18.76 -19.79
CA ARG A 53 12.09 -18.10 -20.11
C ARG A 53 11.90 -16.97 -21.11
N ASN A 54 11.08 -17.20 -22.13
CA ASN A 54 10.76 -16.19 -23.13
C ASN A 54 9.92 -15.06 -22.54
N ALA A 55 8.94 -15.36 -21.68
CA ALA A 55 8.15 -14.39 -20.95
C ALA A 55 9.06 -13.49 -20.10
N ARG A 56 9.94 -14.08 -19.28
CA ARG A 56 10.91 -13.36 -18.43
C ARG A 56 11.78 -12.42 -19.24
N GLN A 57 12.41 -12.89 -20.32
CA GLN A 57 13.32 -12.07 -21.12
C GLN A 57 12.60 -10.90 -21.80
N ASN A 58 11.44 -11.16 -22.41
CA ASN A 58 10.67 -10.11 -23.09
C ASN A 58 10.05 -9.13 -22.09
N SER A 59 9.51 -9.60 -20.96
CA SER A 59 8.97 -8.76 -19.89
C SER A 59 10.03 -7.87 -19.26
N LYS A 60 11.24 -8.39 -18.99
CA LYS A 60 12.32 -7.57 -18.45
C LYS A 60 12.66 -6.42 -19.41
N LYS A 61 12.72 -6.70 -20.71
CA LYS A 61 13.00 -5.70 -21.75
C LYS A 61 11.88 -4.66 -21.88
N ILE A 62 10.61 -5.07 -21.90
CA ILE A 62 9.49 -4.13 -22.03
C ILE A 62 9.29 -3.29 -20.77
N LEU A 63 9.45 -3.88 -19.57
CA LEU A 63 9.34 -3.14 -18.32
C LEU A 63 10.47 -2.12 -18.20
N TRP A 64 11.72 -2.50 -18.50
CA TRP A 64 12.83 -1.54 -18.54
C TRP A 64 12.56 -0.38 -19.51
N ARG A 65 12.06 -0.67 -20.71
CA ARG A 65 11.69 0.36 -21.69
C ARG A 65 10.52 1.22 -21.22
N TYR A 66 9.53 0.65 -20.56
CA TYR A 66 8.42 1.39 -19.97
C TYR A 66 8.89 2.31 -18.85
N LEU A 67 9.71 1.81 -17.93
CA LEU A 67 10.30 2.58 -16.83
C LEU A 67 11.12 3.76 -17.38
N ILE A 68 11.95 3.51 -18.41
CA ILE A 68 12.68 4.58 -19.11
C ILE A 68 11.71 5.55 -19.79
N LYS A 69 10.76 5.08 -20.61
CA LYS A 69 9.88 5.94 -21.42
C LYS A 69 8.95 6.79 -20.54
N CYS A 70 8.42 6.24 -19.45
CA CYS A 70 7.66 7.02 -18.47
C CYS A 70 8.54 8.02 -17.69
N GLY A 71 9.84 7.77 -17.63
CA GLY A 71 10.80 8.82 -17.30
C GLY A 71 10.93 9.85 -18.43
N GLU A 72 11.18 9.41 -19.66
CA GLU A 72 11.61 10.24 -20.79
C GLU A 72 10.50 11.11 -21.41
N LYS A 73 9.23 10.68 -21.40
CA LYS A 73 8.19 11.36 -22.19
C LYS A 73 7.68 12.67 -21.62
N GLU A 74 8.06 13.10 -20.41
CA GLU A 74 7.77 14.48 -19.99
C GLU A 74 8.86 15.23 -19.20
N HIS A 75 9.76 14.64 -18.40
CA HIS A 75 10.77 15.46 -17.67
C HIS A 75 12.10 14.76 -17.33
N ILE A 76 12.63 13.88 -18.19
CA ILE A 76 14.08 13.62 -18.15
C ILE A 76 14.75 14.71 -19.00
N TYR A 77 15.03 15.86 -18.39
CA TYR A 77 15.99 16.81 -18.97
C TYR A 77 17.37 16.14 -18.94
N LEU A 78 17.74 15.43 -20.02
CA LEU A 78 19.14 15.05 -20.26
C LEU A 78 19.94 16.30 -20.64
N LYS A 79 20.15 17.22 -19.70
CA LYS A 79 21.17 18.26 -19.86
C LYS A 79 22.52 17.56 -19.63
N LYS A 80 23.13 17.04 -20.71
CA LYS A 80 24.40 16.29 -20.72
C LYS A 80 24.33 14.88 -20.09
N ASN A 81 23.40 14.02 -20.51
CA ASN A 81 23.29 12.61 -20.08
C ASN A 81 23.01 12.34 -18.58
N LYS A 82 22.56 13.34 -17.80
CA LYS A 82 22.14 13.14 -16.40
C LYS A 82 20.63 13.11 -16.31
N VAL A 83 20.08 12.06 -15.69
CA VAL A 83 18.65 11.97 -15.35
C VAL A 83 18.38 12.97 -14.22
N THR A 84 17.53 13.97 -14.47
CA THR A 84 17.17 15.00 -13.48
C THR A 84 15.88 14.70 -12.73
N GLY A 85 15.16 13.62 -13.07
CA GLY A 85 13.98 13.22 -12.32
C GLY A 85 13.16 12.11 -12.99
N ILE A 86 12.24 11.52 -12.24
CA ILE A 86 11.43 10.36 -12.62
C ILE A 86 9.97 10.62 -12.23
N LYS A 87 9.03 10.43 -13.18
CA LYS A 87 7.59 10.40 -12.89
C LYS A 87 7.19 8.99 -12.46
N ILE A 88 6.64 8.90 -11.26
CA ILE A 88 6.19 7.67 -10.60
C ILE A 88 4.67 7.68 -10.50
N SER A 89 4.04 6.66 -11.05
CA SER A 89 2.62 6.34 -10.83
C SER A 89 2.50 4.99 -10.11
N SER A 90 1.30 4.63 -9.65
CA SER A 90 1.06 3.30 -9.09
C SER A 90 1.44 2.17 -10.09
N VAL A 91 1.18 2.38 -11.39
CA VAL A 91 1.52 1.40 -12.44
C VAL A 91 3.03 1.33 -12.64
N TRP A 92 3.72 2.48 -12.55
CA TRP A 92 5.17 2.53 -12.59
C TRP A 92 5.80 1.76 -11.42
N LEU A 93 5.29 1.91 -10.19
CA LEU A 93 5.79 1.15 -9.03
C LEU A 93 5.60 -0.35 -9.20
N TRP A 94 4.45 -0.79 -9.72
CA TRP A 94 4.24 -2.20 -10.04
C TRP A 94 5.16 -2.68 -11.16
N ALA A 95 5.45 -1.84 -12.16
CA ALA A 95 6.40 -2.15 -13.22
C ALA A 95 7.83 -2.27 -12.70
N TYR A 96 8.21 -1.39 -11.76
CA TYR A 96 9.49 -1.44 -11.06
C TYR A 96 9.62 -2.74 -10.27
N PHE A 97 8.63 -3.06 -9.44
CA PHE A 97 8.61 -4.34 -8.70
C PHE A 97 8.67 -5.55 -9.64
N GLY A 98 7.88 -5.56 -10.71
CA GLY A 98 7.94 -6.62 -11.71
C GLY A 98 9.33 -6.75 -12.34
N HIS A 99 10.01 -5.63 -12.62
CA HIS A 99 11.38 -5.67 -13.12
C HIS A 99 12.36 -6.26 -12.11
N GLU A 100 12.32 -5.81 -10.85
CA GLU A 100 13.14 -6.33 -9.76
C GLU A 100 12.90 -7.83 -9.55
N LEU A 101 11.64 -8.25 -9.50
CA LEU A 101 11.24 -9.64 -9.35
C LEU A 101 11.80 -10.49 -10.50
N LEU A 102 11.73 -10.07 -11.76
CA LEU A 102 12.34 -10.84 -12.86
C LEU A 102 13.87 -10.94 -12.77
N GLY A 103 14.54 -10.08 -12.01
CA GLY A 103 15.97 -10.15 -11.71
C GLY A 103 16.31 -10.98 -10.47
N SER A 104 15.33 -11.26 -9.62
CA SER A 104 15.47 -11.77 -8.25
C SER A 104 15.92 -13.23 -8.14
N GLU A 105 16.44 -13.57 -6.96
CA GLU A 105 16.72 -14.94 -6.54
C GLU A 105 15.42 -15.74 -6.31
N THR A 106 14.30 -15.12 -5.92
CA THR A 106 12.97 -15.76 -5.92
C THR A 106 12.71 -16.41 -7.27
N VAL A 107 12.77 -15.63 -8.35
CA VAL A 107 12.55 -16.13 -9.71
C VAL A 107 13.58 -17.20 -10.09
N ASN A 108 14.82 -17.13 -9.61
CA ASN A 108 15.85 -18.13 -9.88
C ASN A 108 15.65 -19.43 -9.08
N ARG A 109 15.18 -19.38 -7.84
CA ARG A 109 14.89 -20.58 -7.02
C ARG A 109 13.71 -21.37 -7.56
N TYR A 110 12.69 -20.67 -8.05
CA TYR A 110 11.57 -21.29 -8.78
C TYR A 110 11.96 -21.74 -10.21
N GLN A 111 13.22 -21.59 -10.65
CA GLN A 111 13.69 -22.26 -11.87
C GLN A 111 13.94 -23.75 -11.67
N ILE A 112 13.31 -24.54 -12.53
CA ILE A 112 13.33 -26.01 -12.49
C ILE A 112 14.74 -26.64 -12.58
N LYS A 113 15.79 -25.94 -13.01
CA LYS A 113 17.16 -26.48 -12.96
C LYS A 113 17.64 -26.81 -11.54
N ARG A 114 16.97 -26.31 -10.50
CA ARG A 114 17.21 -26.62 -9.08
C ARG A 114 16.18 -27.57 -8.46
N TRP A 115 15.27 -28.13 -9.25
CA TRP A 115 14.20 -29.01 -8.76
C TRP A 115 14.71 -30.27 -8.06
N GLU A 116 15.90 -30.73 -8.42
CA GLU A 116 16.54 -31.90 -7.80
C GLU A 116 17.39 -31.54 -6.56
N LYS A 117 17.61 -30.26 -6.27
CA LYS A 117 18.50 -29.78 -5.21
C LYS A 117 17.85 -28.91 -4.13
N ASP A 118 16.67 -28.32 -4.37
CA ASP A 118 16.04 -27.34 -3.47
C ASP A 118 14.55 -27.62 -3.13
N GLN A 119 14.14 -27.01 -2.01
CA GLN A 119 13.05 -27.29 -1.06
C GLN A 119 11.59 -27.10 -1.51
N PHE A 120 11.30 -26.93 -2.81
CA PHE A 120 9.93 -26.60 -3.27
C PHE A 120 9.25 -27.76 -4.02
N THR A 121 8.03 -28.07 -3.61
CA THR A 121 7.12 -29.01 -4.25
C THR A 121 6.70 -28.53 -5.64
N ALA A 122 6.29 -29.48 -6.50
CA ALA A 122 5.78 -29.14 -7.83
C ALA A 122 4.50 -28.26 -7.77
N GLN A 123 3.72 -28.37 -6.69
CA GLN A 123 2.55 -27.54 -6.44
C GLN A 123 2.94 -26.09 -6.14
N GLU A 124 3.93 -25.85 -5.28
CA GLU A 124 4.42 -24.49 -4.99
C GLU A 124 4.98 -23.80 -6.24
N GLN A 125 5.66 -24.55 -7.11
CA GLN A 125 6.14 -24.01 -8.38
C GLN A 125 5.00 -23.70 -9.36
N LEU A 126 3.99 -24.58 -9.44
CA LEU A 126 2.80 -24.35 -10.25
C LEU A 126 2.06 -23.07 -9.78
N GLU A 127 1.90 -22.92 -8.46
CA GLU A 127 1.33 -21.72 -7.88
C GLU A 127 2.17 -20.48 -8.23
N PHE A 128 3.49 -20.54 -8.09
CA PHE A 128 4.36 -19.43 -8.45
C PHE A 128 4.19 -18.99 -9.92
N PHE A 129 4.11 -19.95 -10.86
CA PHE A 129 3.87 -19.65 -12.28
C PHE A 129 2.47 -19.07 -12.53
N TYR A 130 1.45 -19.59 -11.86
CA TYR A 130 0.09 -19.08 -11.93
C TYR A 130 -0.01 -17.63 -11.43
N ARG A 131 0.55 -17.34 -10.25
CA ARG A 131 0.55 -15.99 -9.66
C ARG A 131 1.37 -15.01 -10.50
N SER A 132 2.56 -15.43 -10.96
CA SER A 132 3.41 -14.61 -11.83
C SER A 132 2.69 -14.24 -13.12
N SER A 133 2.10 -15.21 -13.82
CA SER A 133 1.38 -14.96 -15.07
C SER A 133 0.22 -14.01 -14.88
N THR A 134 -0.59 -14.22 -13.85
CA THR A 134 -1.70 -13.34 -13.47
C THR A 134 -1.23 -11.89 -13.26
N PHE A 135 -0.17 -11.69 -12.47
CA PHE A 135 0.41 -10.37 -12.21
C PHE A 135 0.91 -9.69 -13.49
N TYR A 136 1.72 -10.36 -14.31
CA TYR A 136 2.29 -9.74 -15.51
C TYR A 136 1.26 -9.47 -16.60
N ILE A 137 0.24 -10.31 -16.77
CA ILE A 137 -0.86 -10.04 -17.70
C ILE A 137 -1.55 -8.71 -17.32
N GLN A 138 -1.93 -8.57 -16.05
CA GLN A 138 -2.58 -7.36 -15.54
C GLN A 138 -1.69 -6.13 -15.65
N LEU A 139 -0.42 -6.26 -15.28
CA LEU A 139 0.55 -5.17 -15.38
C LEU A 139 0.74 -4.70 -16.83
N LEU A 140 0.92 -5.63 -17.78
CA LEU A 140 1.09 -5.31 -19.20
C LEU A 140 -0.18 -4.69 -19.81
N ASN A 141 -1.37 -5.07 -19.35
CA ASN A 141 -2.63 -4.44 -19.76
C ASN A 141 -2.73 -2.99 -19.26
N LYS A 142 -2.24 -2.70 -18.05
CA LYS A 142 -2.21 -1.32 -17.52
C LYS A 142 -1.15 -0.44 -18.18
N ILE A 143 -0.05 -1.04 -18.63
CA ILE A 143 1.04 -0.34 -19.33
C ILE A 143 0.63 0.04 -20.77
N GLU A 144 -0.13 -0.82 -21.45
CA GLU A 144 -0.46 -0.67 -22.87
C GLU A 144 -1.07 0.69 -23.23
N PRO A 145 -2.11 1.22 -22.55
CA PRO A 145 -2.67 2.54 -22.86
C PRO A 145 -1.64 3.66 -22.79
N THR A 146 -0.70 3.59 -21.84
CA THR A 146 0.38 4.57 -21.69
C THR A 146 1.38 4.50 -22.85
N LEU A 147 1.58 3.30 -23.41
CA LEU A 147 2.43 3.13 -24.59
C LEU A 147 1.74 3.55 -25.90
N LEU A 148 0.41 3.46 -25.95
CA LEU A 148 -0.44 3.63 -27.13
C LEU A 148 -1.04 5.04 -27.34
N GLN A 149 -0.65 6.05 -26.56
CA GLN A 149 -1.15 7.45 -26.67
C GLN A 149 -1.07 8.09 -28.08
N GLU A 150 -0.56 7.41 -29.12
CA GLU A 150 -0.52 7.87 -30.52
C GLU A 150 -1.57 7.21 -31.45
N GLY A 151 -2.57 6.50 -30.91
CA GLY A 151 -3.85 6.25 -31.61
C GLY A 151 -3.99 4.96 -32.42
N LYS A 152 -5.22 4.43 -32.37
CA LYS A 152 -5.90 3.50 -33.31
C LYS A 152 -5.47 2.03 -33.40
N VAL A 153 -4.96 1.42 -32.33
CA VAL A 153 -4.99 -0.05 -32.22
C VAL A 153 -5.65 -0.44 -30.91
N ARG A 154 -6.96 -0.70 -30.94
CA ARG A 154 -7.60 -1.50 -29.89
C ARG A 154 -7.35 -2.96 -30.26
N LEU A 155 -6.50 -3.62 -29.48
CA LEU A 155 -6.40 -5.07 -29.57
C LEU A 155 -7.73 -5.66 -29.10
N ASN A 156 -8.25 -6.63 -29.86
CA ASN A 156 -9.43 -7.37 -29.44
C ASN A 156 -9.01 -8.32 -28.31
N LEU A 157 -9.46 -8.05 -27.09
CA LEU A 157 -9.07 -8.78 -25.86
C LEU A 157 -10.14 -9.80 -25.44
N ASP A 158 -10.98 -10.24 -26.37
CA ASP A 158 -11.99 -11.28 -26.13
C ASP A 158 -11.31 -12.52 -25.51
N GLY A 159 -11.58 -12.78 -24.22
CA GLY A 159 -11.04 -13.90 -23.45
C GLY A 159 -10.19 -13.54 -22.21
N LEU A 160 -9.78 -12.27 -22.03
CA LEU A 160 -9.08 -11.81 -20.83
C LEU A 160 -10.01 -11.37 -19.68
N GLU A 161 -11.32 -11.47 -19.88
CA GLU A 161 -12.39 -11.10 -18.93
C GLU A 161 -12.35 -11.90 -17.61
N GLY A 162 -11.45 -12.87 -17.46
CA GLY A 162 -11.40 -13.76 -16.31
C GLY A 162 -10.54 -13.32 -15.13
N ILE A 163 -9.56 -12.40 -15.30
CA ILE A 163 -8.68 -12.02 -14.19
C ILE A 163 -9.26 -10.82 -13.43
N ASN A 164 -9.87 -11.10 -12.29
CA ASN A 164 -10.49 -10.08 -11.44
C ASN A 164 -9.48 -9.36 -10.52
N TYR A 165 -9.92 -8.27 -9.90
CA TYR A 165 -9.10 -7.47 -8.98
C TYR A 165 -8.54 -8.29 -7.80
N LEU A 166 -9.33 -9.19 -7.23
CA LEU A 166 -8.95 -10.01 -6.10
C LEU A 166 -7.85 -11.02 -6.48
N GLN A 167 -7.92 -11.62 -7.68
CA GLN A 167 -6.87 -12.49 -8.20
C GLN A 167 -5.57 -11.74 -8.44
N PHE A 168 -5.65 -10.50 -8.94
CA PHE A 168 -4.48 -9.62 -9.03
C PHE A 168 -3.89 -9.31 -7.65
N ALA A 169 -4.73 -8.93 -6.68
CA ALA A 169 -4.32 -8.64 -5.31
C ALA A 169 -3.60 -9.84 -4.67
N ARG A 170 -4.19 -11.04 -4.74
CA ARG A 170 -3.59 -12.28 -4.25
C ARG A 170 -2.25 -12.58 -4.92
N SER A 171 -2.18 -12.41 -6.24
CA SER A 171 -0.93 -12.63 -6.98
C SER A 171 0.15 -11.66 -6.56
N LEU A 172 -0.19 -10.37 -6.38
CA LEU A 172 0.76 -9.38 -5.90
C LEU A 172 1.22 -9.68 -4.47
N ILE A 173 0.31 -10.02 -3.56
CA ILE A 173 0.60 -10.37 -2.16
C ILE A 173 1.49 -11.60 -2.04
N PHE A 174 1.18 -12.65 -2.80
CA PHE A 174 2.02 -13.84 -2.85
C PHE A 174 3.44 -13.50 -3.33
N LEU A 175 3.56 -12.79 -4.47
CA LEU A 175 4.86 -12.48 -5.06
C LEU A 175 5.70 -11.54 -4.18
N ILE A 176 5.10 -10.55 -3.52
CA ILE A 176 5.83 -9.67 -2.60
C ILE A 176 6.25 -10.42 -1.33
N SER A 177 5.45 -11.37 -0.86
CA SER A 177 5.78 -12.21 0.30
C SER A 177 6.93 -13.17 -0.01
N GLU A 178 6.91 -13.82 -1.18
CA GLU A 178 8.02 -14.66 -1.62
C GLU A 178 9.31 -13.85 -1.80
N TYR A 179 9.22 -12.67 -2.44
CA TYR A 179 10.36 -11.76 -2.56
C TYR A 179 10.91 -11.34 -1.18
N CYS A 180 10.03 -11.00 -0.24
CA CYS A 180 10.36 -10.67 1.14
C CYS A 180 11.12 -11.82 1.85
N HIS A 181 10.67 -13.06 1.66
CA HIS A 181 11.26 -14.21 2.34
C HIS A 181 12.54 -14.73 1.68
N ILE A 182 12.62 -14.73 0.35
CA ILE A 182 13.75 -15.33 -0.38
C ILE A 182 14.83 -14.31 -0.68
N ASP A 183 14.48 -13.15 -1.25
CA ASP A 183 15.47 -12.14 -1.68
C ASP A 183 15.87 -11.24 -0.53
N ILE A 184 14.89 -10.79 0.25
CA ILE A 184 15.16 -9.89 1.38
C ILE A 184 15.57 -10.68 2.63
N ASN A 185 15.29 -11.99 2.69
CA ASN A 185 15.63 -12.86 3.82
C ASN A 185 14.94 -12.46 5.13
N ILE A 186 13.66 -12.07 5.05
CA ILE A 186 12.80 -11.91 6.23
C ILE A 186 12.25 -13.29 6.64
N PRO A 187 12.25 -13.65 7.93
CA PRO A 187 11.76 -14.95 8.40
C PRO A 187 10.33 -15.28 7.93
N ARG A 188 10.14 -16.46 7.31
CA ARG A 188 8.82 -16.95 6.86
C ARG A 188 7.76 -16.97 7.96
N GLY A 189 8.15 -17.19 9.22
CA GLY A 189 7.20 -17.22 10.33
C GLY A 189 6.57 -15.87 10.71
N LEU A 190 7.06 -14.76 10.14
CA LEU A 190 6.36 -13.47 10.21
C LEU A 190 5.11 -13.44 9.33
N ASP A 191 5.03 -14.36 8.35
CA ASP A 191 3.85 -14.66 7.56
C ASP A 191 3.23 -13.41 6.89
N ALA A 192 4.05 -12.75 6.07
CA ALA A 192 3.65 -11.54 5.35
C ALA A 192 2.44 -11.79 4.46
N GLU A 193 2.36 -12.96 3.82
CA GLU A 193 1.26 -13.32 2.93
C GLU A 193 -0.07 -13.34 3.68
N THR A 194 -0.14 -14.08 4.78
CA THR A 194 -1.38 -14.20 5.57
C THR A 194 -1.79 -12.86 6.14
N CYS A 195 -0.84 -12.07 6.65
CA CYS A 195 -1.11 -10.73 7.18
C CYS A 195 -1.73 -9.81 6.12
N LEU A 196 -1.16 -9.78 4.92
CA LEU A 196 -1.65 -8.96 3.82
C LEU A 196 -2.97 -9.49 3.24
N ARG A 197 -3.15 -10.82 3.13
CA ARG A 197 -4.41 -11.42 2.68
C ARG A 197 -5.55 -11.06 3.63
N LYS A 198 -5.32 -11.15 4.93
CA LYS A 198 -6.28 -10.70 5.95
C LYS A 198 -6.61 -9.22 5.81
N ALA A 199 -5.60 -8.37 5.57
CA ALA A 199 -5.83 -6.95 5.33
C ALA A 199 -6.74 -6.71 4.11
N VAL A 200 -6.59 -7.47 3.01
CA VAL A 200 -7.48 -7.35 1.84
C VAL A 200 -8.91 -7.75 2.16
N LEU A 201 -9.11 -8.82 2.93
CA LEU A 201 -10.45 -9.24 3.33
C LEU A 201 -11.11 -8.19 4.24
N LEU A 202 -10.33 -7.59 5.14
CA LEU A 202 -10.80 -6.50 6.00
C LEU A 202 -11.03 -5.20 5.24
N ASP A 203 -10.23 -4.89 4.22
CA ASP A 203 -10.48 -3.78 3.30
C ASP A 203 -11.89 -3.91 2.71
N ALA A 204 -12.23 -5.10 2.19
CA ALA A 204 -13.55 -5.38 1.62
C ALA A 204 -14.68 -5.20 2.63
N HIS A 205 -14.49 -5.66 3.88
CA HIS A 205 -15.47 -5.44 4.95
C HIS A 205 -15.64 -3.95 5.28
N TRP A 206 -14.54 -3.21 5.41
CA TRP A 206 -14.59 -1.81 5.80
C TRP A 206 -15.11 -0.88 4.73
N TYR A 207 -14.93 -1.21 3.44
CA TYR A 207 -15.66 -0.54 2.36
C TYR A 207 -17.17 -0.60 2.54
N LEU A 208 -17.69 -1.66 3.17
CA LEU A 208 -19.12 -1.84 3.40
C LEU A 208 -19.61 -1.21 4.71
N THR A 209 -18.73 -1.05 5.71
CA THR A 209 -19.14 -0.74 7.08
C THR A 209 -18.61 0.58 7.66
N LYS A 210 -17.50 1.13 7.15
CA LYS A 210 -16.88 2.35 7.71
C LYS A 210 -17.06 3.53 6.76
N GLU A 211 -17.53 4.65 7.30
CA GLU A 211 -17.58 5.92 6.58
C GLU A 211 -16.14 6.35 6.25
N ARG A 212 -15.84 6.65 4.98
CA ARG A 212 -14.54 7.18 4.50
C ARG A 212 -13.36 6.21 4.63
N TYR A 213 -13.62 4.91 4.47
CA TYR A 213 -12.56 3.90 4.41
C TYR A 213 -11.58 4.11 3.25
N ARG A 214 -10.32 3.72 3.43
CA ARG A 214 -9.24 3.83 2.43
C ARG A 214 -8.52 2.48 2.30
N ASP A 215 -8.17 2.08 1.08
CA ASP A 215 -7.38 0.86 0.82
C ASP A 215 -6.10 0.84 1.67
N HIS A 216 -6.03 -0.02 2.70
CA HIS A 216 -4.82 -0.16 3.52
C HIS A 216 -3.86 -1.17 2.88
N THR A 217 -4.33 -2.28 2.30
CA THR A 217 -3.40 -3.31 1.79
C THR A 217 -2.55 -2.82 0.62
N PHE A 218 -3.17 -2.20 -0.39
CA PHE A 218 -2.41 -1.67 -1.51
C PHE A 218 -1.56 -0.47 -1.12
N HIS A 219 -2.01 0.31 -0.13
CA HIS A 219 -1.23 1.38 0.46
C HIS A 219 0.08 0.85 1.06
N VAL A 220 0.04 -0.12 1.98
CA VAL A 220 1.27 -0.67 2.60
C VAL A 220 2.22 -1.29 1.58
N ILE A 221 1.69 -1.97 0.56
CA ILE A 221 2.50 -2.52 -0.53
C ILE A 221 3.18 -1.39 -1.32
N GLN A 222 2.44 -0.34 -1.68
CA GLN A 222 3.00 0.77 -2.45
C GLN A 222 3.99 1.61 -1.65
N VAL A 223 3.75 1.82 -0.35
CA VAL A 223 4.71 2.42 0.58
C VAL A 223 5.99 1.61 0.57
N CYS A 224 5.91 0.29 0.77
CA CYS A 224 7.06 -0.62 0.75
C CYS A 224 7.86 -0.51 -0.56
N LEU A 225 7.18 -0.57 -1.72
CA LEU A 225 7.83 -0.49 -3.03
C LEU A 225 8.45 0.90 -3.31
N LEU A 226 7.79 1.97 -2.89
CA LEU A 226 8.32 3.34 -3.02
C LEU A 226 9.60 3.50 -2.21
N GLY A 227 9.63 3.06 -0.95
CA GLY A 227 10.85 3.15 -0.15
C GLY A 227 11.95 2.20 -0.62
N LEU A 228 11.62 1.01 -1.15
CA LEU A 228 12.62 0.15 -1.81
C LEU A 228 13.27 0.86 -2.99
N PHE A 229 12.47 1.52 -3.82
CA PHE A 229 12.96 2.32 -4.93
C PHE A 229 13.90 3.44 -4.44
N LEU A 230 13.49 4.20 -3.42
CA LEU A 230 14.29 5.28 -2.85
C LEU A 230 15.59 4.78 -2.23
N LEU A 231 15.55 3.67 -1.47
CA LEU A 231 16.72 3.05 -0.86
C LEU A 231 17.75 2.58 -1.90
N ASN A 232 17.29 2.21 -3.09
CA ASN A 232 18.15 1.83 -4.22
C ASN A 232 18.59 3.01 -5.09
N CYS A 233 18.07 4.22 -4.87
CA CYS A 233 18.59 5.41 -5.53
C CYS A 233 20.05 5.63 -5.11
N ARG A 234 20.91 5.83 -6.11
CA ARG A 234 22.30 6.22 -5.89
C ARG A 234 22.34 7.67 -5.41
N LEU A 235 23.11 7.95 -4.36
CA LEU A 235 23.45 9.28 -3.89
C LEU A 235 24.81 9.76 -4.43
N SER A 236 25.68 8.82 -4.79
CA SER A 236 26.96 9.07 -5.46
C SER A 236 27.29 7.90 -6.40
N GLU A 237 28.48 7.90 -7.03
CA GLU A 237 28.91 6.78 -7.87
C GLU A 237 28.97 5.46 -7.07
N ASP A 238 29.36 5.55 -5.80
CA ASP A 238 29.69 4.42 -4.93
C ASP A 238 28.73 4.24 -3.74
N GLN A 239 27.69 5.08 -3.61
CA GLN A 239 26.79 5.04 -2.47
C GLN A 239 25.31 5.17 -2.88
N THR A 240 24.47 4.33 -2.31
CA THR A 240 23.01 4.34 -2.36
C THR A 240 22.41 4.94 -1.09
N LEU A 241 21.14 5.34 -1.13
CA LEU A 241 20.45 5.84 0.05
C LEU A 241 20.42 4.81 1.19
N ALA A 242 20.30 3.52 0.87
CA ALA A 242 20.38 2.45 1.88
C ALA A 242 21.76 2.36 2.54
N GLU A 243 22.85 2.53 1.80
CA GLU A 243 24.21 2.57 2.36
C GLU A 243 24.44 3.83 3.19
N PHE A 244 23.85 4.95 2.79
CA PHE A 244 23.84 6.17 3.60
C PHE A 244 23.07 5.96 4.92
N PHE A 245 21.89 5.35 4.87
CA PHE A 245 21.10 5.02 6.07
C PHE A 245 21.81 4.03 6.99
N ALA A 246 22.52 3.05 6.41
CA ALA A 246 23.33 2.11 7.16
C ALA A 246 24.40 2.84 7.98
N ALA A 247 25.07 3.83 7.37
CA ALA A 247 26.08 4.65 8.04
C ALA A 247 25.51 5.56 9.14
N LEU A 248 24.23 5.95 9.07
CA LEU A 248 23.56 6.76 10.10
C LEU A 248 23.12 5.94 11.31
N ILE A 249 22.58 4.73 11.09
CA ILE A 249 22.00 3.90 12.18
C ILE A 249 23.10 3.27 13.05
N ASP A 250 24.24 2.93 12.47
CA ASP A 250 25.30 2.24 13.18
C ASP A 250 26.65 2.88 12.85
N ASN A 251 27.29 3.48 13.86
CA ASN A 251 28.68 3.92 13.74
C ASN A 251 29.64 2.72 13.58
N ASP A 252 29.16 1.50 13.88
CA ASP A 252 29.88 0.27 13.60
C ASP A 252 29.69 -0.13 12.14
N LYS A 253 30.79 -0.37 11.43
CA LYS A 253 30.85 -0.70 9.99
C LYS A 253 30.13 -2.00 9.61
N ASN A 254 29.52 -2.66 10.58
CA ASN A 254 28.87 -3.96 10.47
C ASN A 254 27.43 -3.88 9.96
N THR A 255 26.74 -2.73 10.07
CA THR A 255 25.42 -2.59 9.45
C THR A 255 25.58 -2.40 7.94
N CYS A 256 25.11 -3.37 7.18
CA CYS A 256 25.16 -3.36 5.72
C CYS A 256 23.82 -2.91 5.12
N LYS A 257 23.86 -2.59 3.82
CA LYS A 257 22.71 -2.25 2.98
C LYS A 257 21.55 -3.24 3.13
N GLU A 258 21.86 -4.53 3.18
CA GLU A 258 20.89 -5.62 3.25
C GLU A 258 20.05 -5.53 4.54
N ARG A 259 20.68 -5.20 5.67
CA ARG A 259 20.00 -5.04 6.96
C ARG A 259 19.03 -3.86 6.94
N ILE A 260 19.37 -2.76 6.26
CA ILE A 260 18.48 -1.61 6.08
C ILE A 260 17.27 -2.00 5.24
N ILE A 261 17.48 -2.73 4.13
CA ILE A 261 16.38 -3.19 3.27
C ILE A 261 15.47 -4.17 4.02
N GLN A 262 16.02 -5.08 4.83
CA GLN A 262 15.22 -5.98 5.68
C GLN A 262 14.38 -5.23 6.71
N ASN A 263 14.98 -4.28 7.43
CA ASN A 263 14.25 -3.47 8.38
C ASN A 263 13.18 -2.62 7.67
N TRP A 264 13.47 -2.10 6.48
CA TRP A 264 12.50 -1.38 5.67
C TRP A 264 11.29 -2.23 5.28
N PHE A 265 11.50 -3.43 4.74
CA PHE A 265 10.39 -4.32 4.37
C PHE A 265 9.53 -4.69 5.58
N LEU A 266 10.16 -4.99 6.72
CA LEU A 266 9.44 -5.26 7.95
C LEU A 266 8.65 -4.03 8.43
N ALA A 267 9.23 -2.84 8.37
CA ALA A 267 8.54 -1.62 8.77
C ALA A 267 7.36 -1.31 7.84
N ALA A 268 7.62 -1.25 6.54
CA ALA A 268 6.66 -0.79 5.55
C ALA A 268 5.48 -1.75 5.34
N LEU A 269 5.69 -3.07 5.33
CA LEU A 269 4.59 -4.01 5.12
C LEU A 269 3.68 -4.19 6.35
N PHE A 270 4.19 -3.88 7.55
CA PHE A 270 3.50 -4.17 8.80
C PHE A 270 3.12 -2.92 9.61
N HIS A 271 3.44 -1.70 9.18
CA HIS A 271 3.16 -0.49 9.95
C HIS A 271 1.67 -0.32 10.30
N ASP A 272 0.80 -0.68 9.35
CA ASP A 272 -0.66 -0.54 9.47
C ASP A 272 -1.39 -1.83 9.90
N ILE A 273 -0.70 -2.94 10.23
CA ILE A 273 -1.39 -4.20 10.59
C ILE A 273 -2.24 -4.05 11.86
N GLY A 274 -1.94 -3.08 12.72
CA GLY A 274 -2.71 -2.73 13.91
C GLY A 274 -4.16 -2.34 13.60
N TYR A 275 -4.44 -1.82 12.41
CA TYR A 275 -5.80 -1.60 11.91
C TYR A 275 -6.53 -2.93 11.78
N SER A 276 -5.94 -3.90 11.09
CA SER A 276 -6.52 -5.23 10.90
C SER A 276 -6.79 -5.93 12.24
N LEU A 277 -5.83 -5.84 13.17
CA LEU A 277 -5.97 -6.41 14.51
C LEU A 277 -7.08 -5.75 15.32
N LYS A 278 -7.24 -4.42 15.21
CA LYS A 278 -8.35 -3.68 15.84
C LYS A 278 -9.68 -4.11 15.23
N ALA A 279 -9.75 -4.23 13.91
CA ALA A 279 -10.95 -4.67 13.20
C ALA A 279 -11.43 -6.04 13.68
N GLU A 280 -10.49 -7.00 13.74
CA GLU A 280 -10.76 -8.33 14.27
C GLU A 280 -11.33 -8.20 15.69
N GLN A 281 -10.67 -7.46 16.59
CA GLN A 281 -11.13 -7.26 17.97
C GLN A 281 -12.52 -6.61 18.08
N GLU A 282 -12.83 -5.60 17.27
CA GLU A 282 -14.15 -4.95 17.22
C GLU A 282 -15.24 -5.94 16.79
N ILE A 283 -14.98 -6.71 15.73
CA ILE A 283 -15.89 -7.75 15.25
C ILE A 283 -16.12 -8.77 16.38
N TRP A 284 -15.05 -9.24 17.04
CA TRP A 284 -15.14 -10.17 18.16
C TRP A 284 -15.93 -9.64 19.35
N GLY A 285 -15.68 -8.39 19.74
CA GLY A 285 -16.34 -7.75 20.87
C GLY A 285 -17.85 -7.62 20.66
N ASN A 286 -18.27 -7.20 19.47
CA ASN A 286 -19.68 -7.06 19.13
C ASN A 286 -20.42 -8.41 19.18
N LEU A 287 -19.77 -9.47 18.70
CA LEU A 287 -20.34 -10.81 18.70
C LEU A 287 -20.50 -11.39 20.12
N GLN A 288 -19.56 -11.12 21.02
CA GLN A 288 -19.68 -11.55 22.42
C GLN A 288 -20.81 -10.80 23.16
N GLN A 289 -21.04 -9.52 22.82
CA GLN A 289 -22.14 -8.75 23.40
C GLN A 289 -23.52 -9.28 22.98
N GLU A 290 -23.70 -9.65 21.70
CA GLU A 290 -24.93 -10.28 21.20
C GLU A 290 -25.26 -11.57 21.98
N ASP A 291 -24.26 -12.41 22.28
CA ASP A 291 -24.44 -13.66 23.05
C ASP A 291 -24.75 -13.42 24.54
N SER A 292 -24.11 -12.41 25.17
CA SER A 292 -24.35 -12.08 26.58
C SER A 292 -25.77 -11.57 26.84
N SER A 293 -26.39 -10.93 25.83
CA SER A 293 -27.78 -10.51 25.89
C SER A 293 -28.79 -11.66 25.81
N THR A 294 -28.35 -12.84 25.36
CA THR A 294 -29.22 -14.03 25.18
C THR A 294 -28.99 -15.12 26.23
N THR A 295 -27.96 -15.03 27.08
CA THR A 295 -27.57 -16.09 28.03
C THR A 295 -27.34 -15.59 29.46
N SER A 296 -28.35 -14.96 30.08
CA SER A 296 -28.26 -14.50 31.48
C SER A 296 -28.40 -15.61 32.54
N ASN A 297 -28.16 -16.88 32.22
CA ASN A 297 -28.26 -18.00 33.17
C ASN A 297 -27.30 -19.13 32.79
N GLN A 298 -26.04 -19.09 33.23
CA GLN A 298 -25.27 -20.31 33.55
C GLN A 298 -23.90 -20.03 34.20
N ASP A 299 -23.69 -20.65 35.37
CA ASP A 299 -22.49 -20.58 36.19
C ASP A 299 -21.30 -21.38 35.59
N GLY A 300 -20.18 -20.67 35.40
CA GLY A 300 -18.84 -21.06 35.82
C GLY A 300 -18.22 -22.38 35.33
N ARG A 301 -17.60 -22.40 34.13
CA ARG A 301 -16.41 -23.24 33.81
C ARG A 301 -15.50 -22.58 32.75
N GLN A 302 -14.29 -22.18 33.13
CA GLN A 302 -13.30 -21.51 32.26
C GLN A 302 -12.40 -22.43 31.40
N LEU A 303 -12.56 -23.76 31.48
CA LEU A 303 -11.83 -24.73 30.62
C LEU A 303 -12.39 -24.81 29.18
N GLY A 304 -13.41 -24.00 28.85
CA GLY A 304 -14.02 -23.93 27.52
C GLY A 304 -13.34 -22.97 26.53
N ASN A 305 -12.42 -22.09 26.96
CA ASN A 305 -12.09 -20.90 26.17
C ASN A 305 -11.57 -21.17 24.74
N GLU A 306 -10.73 -22.17 24.50
CA GLU A 306 -10.18 -22.44 23.15
C GLU A 306 -11.18 -23.20 22.26
N GLU A 307 -11.86 -24.22 22.79
CA GLU A 307 -12.93 -24.95 22.08
C GLU A 307 -14.09 -24.02 21.75
N GLU A 308 -14.48 -23.19 22.71
CA GLU A 308 -15.54 -22.21 22.58
C GLU A 308 -15.13 -21.09 21.63
N MET A 309 -13.86 -20.67 21.63
CA MET A 309 -13.32 -19.74 20.63
C MET A 309 -13.37 -20.33 19.22
N LEU A 310 -12.94 -21.58 19.02
CA LEU A 310 -13.00 -22.27 17.73
C LEU A 310 -14.46 -22.45 17.26
N LYS A 311 -15.36 -22.83 18.18
CA LYS A 311 -16.81 -22.90 17.91
C LYS A 311 -17.38 -21.54 17.52
N LYS A 312 -17.01 -20.46 18.23
CA LYS A 312 -17.44 -19.08 17.93
C LYS A 312 -16.94 -18.65 16.55
N LEU A 313 -15.65 -18.84 16.25
CA LEU A 313 -15.04 -18.66 14.92
C LEU A 313 -15.84 -19.36 13.83
N LEU A 314 -16.13 -20.65 14.03
CA LEU A 314 -16.92 -21.42 13.07
C LEU A 314 -18.32 -20.86 12.87
N THR A 315 -19.02 -20.49 13.95
CA THR A 315 -20.37 -19.90 13.86
C THR A 315 -20.37 -18.60 13.07
N ILE A 316 -19.40 -17.72 13.30
CA ILE A 316 -19.30 -16.42 12.62
C ILE A 316 -19.00 -16.61 11.14
N ARG A 317 -17.98 -17.41 10.84
CA ARG A 317 -17.59 -17.72 9.47
C ARG A 317 -18.76 -18.35 8.71
N ARG A 318 -19.48 -19.28 9.33
CA ARG A 318 -20.71 -19.87 8.76
C ARG A 318 -21.83 -18.83 8.57
N ARG A 319 -21.99 -17.87 9.49
CA ARG A 319 -22.97 -16.77 9.34
C ARG A 319 -22.60 -15.87 8.16
N ASN A 320 -21.34 -15.45 8.05
CA ASN A 320 -20.84 -14.65 6.93
C ASN A 320 -21.02 -15.41 5.61
N LEU A 321 -20.63 -16.70 5.58
CA LEU A 321 -20.84 -17.57 4.43
C LEU A 321 -22.32 -17.66 4.07
N ALA A 322 -23.21 -17.83 5.05
CA ALA A 322 -24.65 -17.89 4.82
C ALA A 322 -25.20 -16.57 4.28
N GLU A 323 -24.74 -15.43 4.79
CA GLU A 323 -25.12 -14.10 4.28
C GLU A 323 -24.62 -13.91 2.83
N TRP A 324 -23.38 -14.31 2.54
CA TRP A 324 -22.82 -14.24 1.19
C TRP A 324 -23.49 -15.21 0.21
N GLU A 325 -23.80 -16.45 0.63
CA GLU A 325 -24.58 -17.41 -0.16
C GLU A 325 -26.03 -16.95 -0.33
N LEU A 326 -26.62 -16.25 0.65
CA LEU A 326 -27.94 -15.63 0.52
C LEU A 326 -27.92 -14.47 -0.48
N GLN A 327 -26.90 -13.62 -0.42
CA GLN A 327 -26.66 -12.61 -1.45
C GLN A 327 -26.50 -13.31 -2.81
N ARG A 328 -25.68 -14.36 -2.90
CA ARG A 328 -25.49 -15.13 -4.12
C ARG A 328 -26.81 -15.68 -4.68
N ALA A 329 -27.63 -16.29 -3.83
CA ALA A 329 -28.94 -16.82 -4.19
C ALA A 329 -29.91 -15.71 -4.63
N ARG A 330 -29.89 -14.56 -3.96
CA ARG A 330 -30.72 -13.39 -4.28
C ARG A 330 -30.36 -12.75 -5.63
N TYR A 331 -29.08 -12.79 -6.01
CA TYR A 331 -28.57 -12.15 -7.22
C TYR A 331 -28.31 -13.12 -8.39
N GLY A 332 -28.40 -14.44 -8.16
CA GLY A 332 -28.36 -15.46 -9.21
C GLY A 332 -27.04 -15.51 -10.00
N ILE A 333 -27.13 -15.47 -11.33
CA ILE A 333 -25.96 -15.54 -12.24
C ILE A 333 -25.14 -14.24 -12.23
N ASN A 334 -25.69 -13.14 -11.69
CA ASN A 334 -25.08 -11.81 -11.73
C ASN A 334 -24.18 -11.52 -10.53
N VAL A 335 -23.82 -12.53 -9.74
CA VAL A 335 -22.96 -12.36 -8.56
C VAL A 335 -21.52 -12.10 -9.02
N PRO A 336 -20.89 -10.97 -8.62
CA PRO A 336 -19.51 -10.70 -8.96
C PRO A 336 -18.59 -11.86 -8.58
N ILE A 337 -17.68 -12.22 -9.50
CA ILE A 337 -16.80 -13.39 -9.33
C ILE A 337 -15.93 -13.31 -8.06
N TYR A 338 -15.62 -12.11 -7.56
CA TYR A 338 -14.89 -11.95 -6.30
C TYR A 338 -15.72 -12.38 -5.09
N ILE A 339 -17.05 -12.21 -5.10
CA ILE A 339 -17.95 -12.70 -4.04
C ILE A 339 -17.99 -14.22 -4.07
N ILE A 340 -18.10 -14.83 -5.26
CA ILE A 340 -18.03 -16.29 -5.40
C ILE A 340 -16.69 -16.82 -4.88
N THR A 341 -15.59 -16.12 -5.22
CA THR A 341 -14.25 -16.51 -4.75
C THR A 341 -14.13 -16.34 -3.23
N ALA A 342 -14.71 -15.29 -2.64
CA ALA A 342 -14.73 -15.08 -1.19
C ALA A 342 -15.57 -16.15 -0.48
N ILE A 343 -16.72 -16.56 -1.06
CA ILE A 343 -17.55 -17.66 -0.57
C ILE A 343 -16.77 -18.97 -0.50
N GLU A 344 -16.06 -19.33 -1.57
CA GLU A 344 -15.28 -20.58 -1.59
C GLU A 344 -14.08 -20.53 -0.62
N GLU A 345 -13.43 -19.38 -0.45
CA GLU A 345 -12.40 -19.22 0.58
C GLU A 345 -12.97 -19.32 2.00
N GLU A 346 -14.13 -18.71 2.25
CA GLU A 346 -14.77 -18.78 3.56
C GLU A 346 -15.14 -20.25 3.88
N LYS A 347 -15.55 -21.03 2.87
CA LYS A 347 -15.76 -22.48 3.01
C LYS A 347 -14.47 -23.22 3.37
N GLU A 348 -13.36 -22.91 2.69
CA GLU A 348 -12.05 -23.52 2.99
C GLU A 348 -11.58 -23.17 4.41
N GLU A 349 -11.74 -21.92 4.85
CA GLU A 349 -11.39 -21.50 6.21
C GLU A 349 -12.30 -22.15 7.26
N ILE A 350 -13.60 -22.26 7.00
CA ILE A 350 -14.54 -23.01 7.85
C ILE A 350 -14.06 -24.46 7.96
N HIS A 351 -13.70 -25.10 6.84
CA HIS A 351 -13.24 -26.47 6.84
C HIS A 351 -11.94 -26.67 7.65
N LEU A 352 -11.01 -25.71 7.56
CA LEU A 352 -9.78 -25.73 8.36
C LEU A 352 -10.08 -25.59 9.86
N LEU A 353 -10.95 -24.66 10.23
CA LEU A 353 -11.37 -24.45 11.62
C LEU A 353 -12.13 -25.67 12.18
N GLU A 354 -12.96 -26.33 11.37
CA GLU A 354 -13.64 -27.58 11.73
C GLU A 354 -12.62 -28.68 12.02
N THR A 355 -11.59 -28.79 11.19
CA THR A 355 -10.50 -29.74 11.38
C THR A 355 -9.74 -29.47 12.68
N GLN A 356 -9.39 -28.21 12.94
CA GLN A 356 -8.75 -27.79 14.19
C GLN A 356 -9.61 -28.09 15.43
N LEU A 357 -10.91 -27.81 15.38
CA LEU A 357 -11.84 -28.12 16.47
C LEU A 357 -11.95 -29.64 16.71
N ASN A 358 -11.98 -30.43 15.64
CA ASN A 358 -12.01 -31.89 15.73
C ASN A 358 -10.73 -32.45 16.36
N ASP A 359 -9.56 -31.93 15.98
CA ASP A 359 -8.28 -32.35 16.54
C ASP A 359 -8.11 -31.89 17.99
N TRP A 360 -8.63 -30.70 18.34
CA TRP A 360 -8.71 -30.24 19.72
C TRP A 360 -9.55 -31.21 20.57
N ASN A 361 -10.72 -31.60 20.08
CA ASN A 361 -11.61 -32.55 20.76
C ASN A 361 -10.98 -33.94 20.94
N LYS A 362 -10.24 -34.44 19.94
CA LYS A 362 -9.51 -35.72 20.05
C LYS A 362 -8.40 -35.69 21.11
N ASN A 363 -7.69 -34.56 21.21
CA ASN A 363 -6.56 -34.40 22.12
C ASN A 363 -6.95 -33.94 23.53
N ARG A 364 -8.24 -33.66 23.77
CA ARG A 364 -8.78 -33.19 25.05
C ARG A 364 -8.48 -34.15 26.21
N SER A 365 -8.57 -35.46 25.96
CA SER A 365 -8.31 -36.51 26.94
C SER A 365 -6.85 -36.55 27.42
N SER A 366 -5.92 -36.06 26.60
CA SER A 366 -4.46 -36.09 26.84
C SER A 366 -3.93 -34.82 27.52
N ARG A 367 -4.73 -33.75 27.56
CA ARG A 367 -4.33 -32.41 28.06
C ARG A 367 -4.76 -32.11 29.50
N SER A 368 -5.38 -33.05 30.21
CA SER A 368 -5.99 -32.83 31.54
C SER A 368 -5.03 -32.52 32.70
N LEU A 369 -3.72 -32.42 32.46
CA LEU A 369 -2.70 -32.25 33.50
C LEU A 369 -1.83 -30.99 33.36
N ILE A 370 -2.14 -30.07 32.45
CA ILE A 370 -1.36 -28.82 32.29
C ILE A 370 -1.96 -27.73 33.20
N GLU A 371 -1.11 -27.20 34.07
CA GLU A 371 -1.42 -26.17 35.09
C GLU A 371 -2.22 -25.01 34.52
N GLN A 372 -3.27 -24.61 35.25
CA GLN A 372 -4.12 -23.48 34.87
C GLN A 372 -3.29 -22.19 34.86
N PRO A 373 -3.37 -21.37 33.78
CA PRO A 373 -2.74 -20.07 33.78
C PRO A 373 -3.37 -19.22 34.89
N THR A 374 -2.54 -18.76 35.83
CA THR A 374 -2.94 -17.83 36.91
C THR A 374 -3.70 -16.64 36.32
N GLU A 375 -4.88 -16.36 36.88
CA GLU A 375 -5.79 -15.27 36.50
C GLU A 375 -5.02 -13.98 36.20
N ARG A 376 -4.99 -13.57 34.93
CA ARG A 376 -4.58 -12.22 34.56
C ARG A 376 -5.70 -11.25 34.91
N LYS A 377 -5.38 -10.27 35.77
CA LYS A 377 -6.27 -9.16 36.15
C LYS A 377 -6.85 -8.45 34.91
N ARG A 378 -8.18 -8.25 34.91
CA ARG A 378 -8.97 -7.59 33.85
C ARG A 378 -8.71 -6.08 33.70
N ASP A 379 -7.88 -5.48 34.55
CA ASP A 379 -7.62 -4.03 34.57
C ASP A 379 -6.89 -3.49 33.31
N SER A 380 -6.55 -4.34 32.32
CA SER A 380 -5.80 -3.95 31.11
C SER A 380 -6.63 -3.78 29.83
N GLU A 381 -7.93 -4.07 29.84
CA GLU A 381 -8.76 -4.03 28.61
C GLU A 381 -9.17 -2.59 28.20
N SER A 382 -9.33 -1.66 29.14
CA SER A 382 -9.68 -0.26 28.84
C SER A 382 -8.52 0.52 28.20
N GLU A 383 -7.28 0.24 28.64
CA GLU A 383 -6.07 0.79 28.02
C GLU A 383 -5.87 0.25 26.60
N ALA A 384 -6.24 -1.02 26.36
CA ALA A 384 -6.09 -1.64 25.05
C ALA A 384 -6.94 -0.99 23.97
N GLN A 385 -8.11 -0.41 24.28
CA GLN A 385 -9.01 0.20 23.29
C GLN A 385 -8.46 1.48 22.65
N HIS A 386 -7.66 2.24 23.40
CA HIS A 386 -7.12 3.55 22.98
C HIS A 386 -5.70 3.46 22.39
N GLU A 387 -5.16 2.24 22.29
CA GLU A 387 -3.82 2.05 21.76
C GLU A 387 -3.74 2.40 20.26
N ASP A 388 -2.78 3.26 19.93
CA ASP A 388 -2.41 3.64 18.57
C ASP A 388 -2.10 2.42 17.69
N HIS A 389 -2.51 2.45 16.42
CA HIS A 389 -2.35 1.29 15.53
C HIS A 389 -0.88 0.96 15.25
N GLY A 390 0.02 1.95 15.20
CA GLY A 390 1.46 1.73 15.07
C GLY A 390 2.04 1.01 16.28
N VAL A 391 1.58 1.36 17.49
CA VAL A 391 2.00 0.65 18.71
C VAL A 391 1.49 -0.79 18.72
N ARG A 392 0.23 -1.03 18.30
CA ARG A 392 -0.31 -2.40 18.17
C ARG A 392 0.47 -3.22 17.14
N SER A 393 0.75 -2.65 15.97
CA SER A 393 1.59 -3.26 14.93
C SER A 393 2.96 -3.67 15.48
N GLN A 394 3.63 -2.76 16.19
CA GLN A 394 4.94 -3.02 16.79
C GLN A 394 4.89 -4.16 17.82
N LYS A 395 3.88 -4.17 18.71
CA LYS A 395 3.69 -5.24 19.71
C LYS A 395 3.44 -6.59 19.05
N TYR A 396 2.64 -6.62 17.99
CA TYR A 396 2.36 -7.84 17.22
C TYR A 396 3.64 -8.43 16.63
N ILE A 397 4.43 -7.61 15.91
CA ILE A 397 5.67 -8.05 15.27
C ILE A 397 6.72 -8.45 16.31
N THR A 398 6.84 -7.70 17.41
CA THR A 398 7.73 -8.04 18.53
C THR A 398 7.43 -9.44 19.08
N ARG A 399 6.16 -9.78 19.29
CA ARG A 399 5.76 -11.12 19.78
C ARG A 399 6.13 -12.20 18.77
N LYS A 400 5.87 -11.98 17.49
CA LYS A 400 6.25 -12.92 16.42
C LYS A 400 7.77 -13.15 16.38
N LEU A 401 8.57 -12.09 16.40
CA LEU A 401 10.03 -12.19 16.42
C LEU A 401 10.57 -12.96 17.63
N LYS A 402 9.97 -12.77 18.82
CA LYS A 402 10.33 -13.52 20.04
C LYS A 402 10.05 -15.02 19.91
N ILE A 403 8.95 -15.40 19.25
CA ILE A 403 8.58 -16.81 19.05
C ILE A 403 9.49 -17.48 18.03
N LEU A 404 9.88 -16.76 16.98
CA LEU A 404 10.63 -17.31 15.85
C LEU A 404 12.14 -17.43 16.10
N SER A 405 12.69 -16.61 16.99
CA SER A 405 14.13 -16.59 17.23
C SER A 405 14.53 -17.51 18.39
N LYS A 406 15.59 -18.29 18.17
CA LYS A 406 16.29 -19.00 19.26
C LYS A 406 16.92 -18.02 20.26
N ASN A 407 17.26 -16.82 19.81
CA ASN A 407 17.78 -15.72 20.61
C ASN A 407 16.89 -14.48 20.41
N PRO A 408 15.79 -14.36 21.18
CA PRO A 408 14.83 -13.27 21.03
C PRO A 408 15.47 -11.88 21.10
N ASP A 409 16.41 -11.66 22.03
CA ASP A 409 17.02 -10.35 22.25
C ASP A 409 17.88 -9.91 21.06
N GLU A 410 18.61 -10.84 20.46
CA GLU A 410 19.39 -10.56 19.25
C GLU A 410 18.49 -10.23 18.05
N SER A 411 17.38 -10.94 17.87
CA SER A 411 16.40 -10.65 16.82
C SER A 411 15.73 -9.29 17.02
N LEU A 412 15.36 -8.96 18.26
CA LEU A 412 14.79 -7.65 18.57
C LEU A 412 15.79 -6.52 18.40
N LYS A 413 17.08 -6.74 18.73
CA LYS A 413 18.15 -5.79 18.41
C LYS A 413 18.34 -5.65 16.90
N TYR A 414 18.26 -6.77 16.16
CA TYR A 414 18.44 -6.79 14.72
C TYR A 414 17.38 -5.96 13.98
N TYR A 415 16.11 -6.18 14.35
CA TYR A 415 14.92 -5.53 13.79
C TYR A 415 14.45 -4.29 14.56
N GLY A 416 15.22 -3.85 15.56
CA GLY A 416 14.89 -2.69 16.41
C GLY A 416 14.55 -1.43 15.61
N PRO A 417 15.34 -1.05 14.59
CA PRO A 417 15.02 0.10 13.73
C PRO A 417 13.66 0.00 13.05
N ALA A 418 13.26 -1.18 12.57
CA ALA A 418 11.95 -1.40 11.97
C ALA A 418 10.81 -1.28 13.00
N LEU A 419 11.00 -1.86 14.19
CA LEU A 419 10.01 -1.82 15.27
C LEU A 419 9.77 -0.38 15.74
N GLU A 420 10.82 0.43 15.88
CA GLU A 420 10.69 1.84 16.23
C GLU A 420 10.02 2.64 15.11
N ALA A 421 10.35 2.38 13.84
CA ALA A 421 9.68 3.01 12.70
C ALA A 421 8.17 2.71 12.70
N ILE A 422 7.77 1.44 12.86
CA ILE A 422 6.36 1.02 12.95
C ILE A 422 5.65 1.74 14.09
N LYS A 423 6.26 1.78 15.28
CA LYS A 423 5.65 2.42 16.45
C LYS A 423 5.47 3.92 16.24
N LYS A 424 6.48 4.58 15.69
CA LYS A 424 6.55 6.04 15.63
C LYS A 424 5.82 6.66 14.43
N HIS A 425 5.49 5.88 13.41
CA HIS A 425 4.86 6.41 12.20
C HIS A 425 3.47 7.04 12.44
N ASN A 426 2.82 6.82 13.58
CA ASN A 426 1.55 7.49 13.89
C ASN A 426 1.55 8.27 15.23
N LEU A 427 2.66 8.25 15.98
CA LEU A 427 2.75 8.98 17.25
C LEU A 427 3.05 10.47 17.01
N MET A 428 1.98 11.26 16.90
CA MET A 428 2.04 12.70 16.60
C MET A 428 2.84 13.54 17.61
N ASN A 429 2.99 13.06 18.84
CA ASN A 429 3.73 13.76 19.90
C ASN A 429 5.23 13.45 19.92
N GLN A 430 5.71 12.55 19.04
CA GLN A 430 7.12 12.17 18.99
C GLN A 430 7.81 12.82 17.80
N LYS A 431 8.85 13.61 18.09
CA LYS A 431 9.74 14.18 17.07
C LYS A 431 10.67 13.08 16.55
N ILE A 432 10.85 13.04 15.24
CA ILE A 432 11.66 12.07 14.50
C ILE A 432 12.88 12.81 13.98
N GLU A 433 14.06 12.48 14.47
CA GLU A 433 15.30 13.08 13.98
C GLU A 433 15.88 12.21 12.87
N PHE A 434 15.99 12.74 11.64
CA PHE A 434 16.46 12.00 10.47
C PHE A 434 17.79 11.27 10.72
N ALA A 435 18.77 11.95 11.33
CA ALA A 435 20.09 11.38 11.60
C ALA A 435 20.06 10.17 12.55
N LYS A 436 19.10 10.12 13.48
CA LYS A 436 18.98 9.05 14.47
C LYS A 436 18.01 7.96 14.03
N GLU A 437 17.00 8.34 13.25
CA GLU A 437 15.85 7.49 12.92
C GLU A 437 15.51 7.54 11.43
N PRO A 438 16.46 7.24 10.53
CA PRO A 438 16.26 7.44 9.09
C PRO A 438 15.17 6.51 8.52
N LEU A 439 14.93 5.35 9.13
CA LEU A 439 13.82 4.46 8.75
C LEU A 439 12.45 4.98 9.20
N SER A 440 12.35 5.54 10.41
CA SER A 440 11.12 6.20 10.86
C SER A 440 10.80 7.39 9.94
N PHE A 441 11.83 8.18 9.61
CA PHE A 441 11.73 9.26 8.62
C PHE A 441 11.22 8.76 7.27
N LEU A 442 11.85 7.74 6.70
CA LEU A 442 11.49 7.22 5.38
C LEU A 442 10.09 6.62 5.36
N LEU A 443 9.67 5.97 6.45
CA LEU A 443 8.33 5.40 6.55
C LEU A 443 7.28 6.50 6.50
N ILE A 444 7.45 7.57 7.29
CA ILE A 444 6.56 8.73 7.30
C ILE A 444 6.55 9.42 5.94
N LEU A 445 7.72 9.61 5.34
CA LEU A 445 7.84 10.21 4.02
C LEU A 445 7.08 9.39 2.98
N CYS A 446 7.31 8.08 2.89
CA CYS A 446 6.65 7.23 1.91
C CYS A 446 5.14 7.11 2.16
N ASP A 447 4.70 6.99 3.41
CA ASP A 447 3.28 6.98 3.80
C ASP A 447 2.59 8.26 3.34
N GLU A 448 3.19 9.42 3.59
CA GLU A 448 2.66 10.71 3.15
C GLU A 448 2.79 10.95 1.63
N LEU A 449 3.76 10.38 0.95
CA LEU A 449 3.83 10.51 -0.51
C LEU A 449 2.83 9.58 -1.22
N GLN A 450 2.43 8.48 -0.58
CA GLN A 450 1.50 7.50 -1.15
C GLN A 450 0.04 7.97 -0.96
N GLU A 451 -0.55 8.49 -2.04
CA GLU A 451 -1.98 8.88 -2.11
C GLU A 451 -2.71 8.21 -3.29
N TRP A 452 -2.06 7.26 -3.98
CA TRP A 452 -2.72 6.56 -5.09
C TRP A 452 -3.83 5.64 -4.59
N GLY A 453 -5.03 5.78 -5.16
CA GLY A 453 -6.17 4.92 -4.84
C GLY A 453 -6.81 5.21 -3.48
N ARG A 454 -6.53 6.36 -2.86
CA ARG A 454 -7.13 6.77 -1.58
C ARG A 454 -8.10 7.95 -1.79
N PRO A 455 -9.26 7.77 -2.46
CA PRO A 455 -10.23 8.86 -2.60
C PRO A 455 -10.62 9.36 -1.20
N ARG A 456 -10.60 10.68 -1.00
CA ARG A 456 -11.04 11.33 0.25
C ARG A 456 -12.51 11.75 0.19
N THR A 457 -13.26 11.15 -0.74
CA THR A 457 -14.60 11.57 -1.18
C THR A 457 -15.72 11.15 -0.23
N ASN A 458 -16.93 11.64 -0.53
CA ASN A 458 -18.16 11.37 0.22
C ASN A 458 -18.58 9.91 0.05
N TYR A 459 -18.71 9.20 1.17
CA TYR A 459 -19.03 7.77 1.27
C TYR A 459 -20.29 7.35 0.51
N ILE A 460 -21.23 8.28 0.29
CA ILE A 460 -22.47 8.04 -0.44
C ILE A 460 -22.18 7.62 -1.90
N ASP A 461 -21.26 8.29 -2.58
CA ASP A 461 -20.97 8.01 -4.00
C ASP A 461 -20.25 6.66 -4.18
N ILE A 462 -19.35 6.33 -3.25
CA ILE A 462 -18.66 5.02 -3.24
C ILE A 462 -19.66 3.92 -2.90
N ARG A 463 -20.54 4.12 -1.92
CA ARG A 463 -21.57 3.15 -1.57
C ARG A 463 -22.56 2.98 -2.71
N GLU A 464 -22.98 4.05 -3.37
CA GLU A 464 -23.86 3.99 -4.55
C GLU A 464 -23.15 3.31 -5.72
N ALA A 465 -21.86 3.52 -5.95
CA ALA A 465 -21.09 2.86 -7.00
C ALA A 465 -20.80 1.38 -6.70
N ILE A 466 -20.49 1.03 -5.44
CA ILE A 466 -20.33 -0.36 -5.00
C ILE A 466 -21.68 -1.05 -5.02
N THR A 467 -22.72 -0.41 -4.47
CA THR A 467 -24.10 -0.93 -4.49
C THR A 467 -24.58 -1.05 -5.93
N SER A 468 -24.31 -0.09 -6.82
CA SER A 468 -24.73 -0.19 -8.21
C SER A 468 -24.00 -1.32 -8.95
N LYS A 469 -22.75 -1.62 -8.60
CA LYS A 469 -21.99 -2.73 -9.21
C LYS A 469 -22.34 -4.09 -8.63
N VAL A 470 -22.57 -4.14 -7.32
CA VAL A 470 -23.00 -5.36 -6.62
C VAL A 470 -24.46 -5.68 -6.96
N VAL A 471 -25.33 -4.68 -7.11
CA VAL A 471 -26.77 -4.84 -7.35
C VAL A 471 -27.10 -4.86 -8.85
N PHE A 472 -26.44 -4.06 -9.68
CA PHE A 472 -26.76 -3.93 -11.13
C PHE A 472 -25.70 -4.52 -12.07
N ALA A 473 -24.66 -5.19 -11.57
CA ALA A 473 -23.63 -5.85 -12.38
C ALA A 473 -22.99 -4.94 -13.46
N ASP A 474 -22.86 -3.65 -13.18
CA ASP A 474 -22.25 -2.69 -14.09
C ASP A 474 -20.74 -3.03 -14.29
N PRO A 475 -20.32 -3.40 -15.52
CA PRO A 475 -18.92 -3.75 -15.82
C PRO A 475 -17.99 -2.54 -15.83
N THR A 476 -18.52 -1.32 -15.71
CA THR A 476 -17.69 -0.12 -15.66
C THR A 476 -16.75 -0.22 -14.47
N PRO A 477 -15.42 -0.11 -14.64
CA PRO A 477 -14.47 -0.14 -13.53
C PRO A 477 -14.89 0.90 -12.47
N LEU A 478 -14.79 0.57 -11.18
CA LEU A 478 -14.73 1.64 -10.16
C LEU A 478 -13.44 2.36 -10.53
N SER A 479 -13.56 3.51 -11.19
CA SER A 479 -12.48 4.48 -11.15
C SER A 479 -12.42 4.87 -9.69
N THR A 480 -11.62 4.14 -8.91
CA THR A 480 -11.17 4.66 -7.62
C THR A 480 -10.28 5.82 -7.99
N ASP A 481 -10.95 6.96 -8.12
CA ASP A 481 -10.45 8.20 -8.66
C ASP A 481 -9.15 8.54 -7.91
N LYS A 482 -8.04 8.27 -8.60
CA LYS A 482 -6.70 8.37 -8.03
C LYS A 482 -6.42 9.85 -7.80
N LEU A 483 -6.53 10.30 -6.55
CA LEU A 483 -6.23 11.68 -6.15
C LEU A 483 -4.89 12.17 -6.71
N LEU A 484 -3.86 11.34 -6.58
CA LEU A 484 -2.52 11.61 -7.11
C LEU A 484 -2.42 11.12 -8.56
N LYS A 485 -2.24 12.05 -9.52
CA LYS A 485 -1.99 11.74 -10.94
C LYS A 485 -0.64 11.04 -11.08
N TYR A 486 0.41 11.66 -10.52
CA TYR A 486 1.75 11.10 -10.44
C TYR A 486 2.58 11.79 -9.36
N LEU A 487 3.60 11.11 -8.86
CA LEU A 487 4.67 11.63 -8.02
C LEU A 487 5.91 11.84 -8.90
N PHE A 488 6.38 13.07 -9.04
CA PHE A 488 7.67 13.33 -9.67
C PHE A 488 8.77 13.39 -8.61
N ILE A 489 9.85 12.66 -8.83
CA ILE A 489 11.00 12.63 -7.93
C ILE A 489 12.21 13.13 -8.70
N ASN A 490 12.79 14.25 -8.27
CA ASN A 490 14.05 14.77 -8.74
C ASN A 490 15.11 14.54 -7.65
N VAL A 491 16.05 13.66 -7.95
CA VAL A 491 17.20 13.38 -7.09
C VAL A 491 18.37 14.19 -7.63
N LYS A 492 18.76 15.24 -6.93
CA LYS A 492 19.90 16.07 -7.29
C LYS A 492 21.06 15.73 -6.37
N LEU A 493 22.16 15.31 -6.99
CA LEU A 493 23.36 14.86 -6.33
C LEU A 493 24.50 15.76 -6.80
N ASP A 494 24.90 16.72 -5.96
CA ASP A 494 26.02 17.61 -6.27
C ASP A 494 27.26 17.16 -5.49
N TYR A 495 28.02 16.23 -6.05
CA TYR A 495 29.32 15.85 -5.51
C TYR A 495 30.36 16.92 -5.90
N LYS A 496 30.43 18.00 -5.11
CA LYS A 496 31.56 18.94 -5.21
C LYS A 496 32.64 18.50 -4.25
N GLN A 497 33.63 17.79 -4.77
CA GLN A 497 34.87 17.44 -4.09
C GLN A 497 35.73 18.69 -3.83
N LYS A 498 35.23 19.66 -3.08
CA LYS A 498 36.07 20.69 -2.47
C LYS A 498 36.58 20.10 -1.17
N ARG A 499 37.90 20.04 -1.00
CA ARG A 499 38.58 19.62 0.24
C ARG A 499 37.91 20.31 1.44
N GLY A 500 37.07 19.58 2.18
CA GLY A 500 36.36 20.07 3.38
C GLY A 500 34.92 20.59 3.19
N ALA A 501 34.28 20.42 2.02
CA ALA A 501 32.88 20.81 1.83
C ALA A 501 31.90 19.69 2.24
N ILE A 502 30.83 20.09 2.91
CA ILE A 502 29.65 19.28 3.27
C ILE A 502 29.03 18.71 1.99
N LEU A 503 28.71 17.41 1.98
CA LEU A 503 27.95 16.78 0.89
C LEU A 503 26.55 17.37 0.87
N ASP A 504 26.08 17.88 -0.26
CA ASP A 504 24.71 18.42 -0.39
C ASP A 504 23.88 17.43 -1.22
N HIS A 505 23.16 16.54 -0.53
CA HIS A 505 22.22 15.61 -1.14
C HIS A 505 20.82 16.22 -1.12
N GLU A 506 20.18 16.35 -2.28
CA GLU A 506 18.83 16.94 -2.35
C GLU A 506 17.83 15.96 -2.98
N LEU A 507 16.77 15.64 -2.24
CA LEU A 507 15.60 14.93 -2.75
C LEU A 507 14.44 15.90 -2.91
N ASN A 508 14.01 16.11 -4.15
CA ASN A 508 12.87 16.95 -4.48
C ASN A 508 11.71 16.07 -4.93
N PHE A 509 10.64 16.07 -4.17
CA PHE A 509 9.38 15.41 -4.51
C PHE A 509 8.42 16.46 -5.05
N SER A 510 7.63 16.10 -6.06
CA SER A 510 6.58 16.94 -6.62
C SER A 510 5.34 16.08 -6.86
N LEU A 511 4.37 16.18 -5.96
CA LEU A 511 3.10 15.48 -6.02
C LEU A 511 2.17 16.24 -6.96
N THR A 512 1.81 15.63 -8.08
CA THR A 512 0.85 16.23 -9.02
C THR A 512 -0.51 15.58 -8.84
N TYR A 513 -1.45 16.32 -8.30
CA TYR A 513 -2.81 15.86 -8.06
C TYR A 513 -3.66 16.00 -9.34
N LYS A 514 -4.74 15.22 -9.40
CA LYS A 514 -5.76 15.40 -10.43
C LYS A 514 -6.69 16.59 -10.08
N ASP A 515 -7.60 16.93 -11.00
CA ASP A 515 -8.60 17.98 -10.77
C ASP A 515 -9.50 17.64 -9.58
N ALA A 516 -9.45 18.50 -8.55
CA ALA A 516 -10.17 18.30 -7.29
C ALA A 516 -11.68 18.28 -7.43
N THR A 517 -12.25 18.96 -8.45
CA THR A 517 -13.68 18.90 -8.73
C THR A 517 -14.07 17.52 -9.23
N GLN A 518 -13.33 17.01 -10.23
CA GLN A 518 -13.64 15.73 -10.86
C GLN A 518 -13.49 14.57 -9.88
N GLU A 519 -12.53 14.69 -8.96
CA GLU A 519 -12.15 13.61 -8.06
C GLU A 519 -12.63 13.86 -6.62
N HIS A 520 -13.50 14.86 -6.43
CA HIS A 520 -14.20 15.22 -5.19
C HIS A 520 -13.34 15.29 -3.92
N PHE A 521 -12.12 15.82 -4.00
CA PHE A 521 -11.23 15.99 -2.85
C PHE A 521 -10.99 17.45 -2.48
N GLN A 522 -10.36 17.66 -1.32
CA GLN A 522 -10.10 18.99 -0.77
C GLN A 522 -8.59 19.23 -0.66
N PRO A 523 -7.97 19.96 -1.61
CA PRO A 523 -6.52 20.21 -1.63
C PRO A 523 -5.96 20.74 -0.31
N ILE A 524 -6.65 21.71 0.30
CA ILE A 524 -6.25 22.32 1.58
C ILE A 524 -6.19 21.28 2.70
N ALA A 525 -7.13 20.33 2.72
CA ALA A 525 -7.19 19.30 3.74
C ALA A 525 -6.04 18.28 3.60
N ILE A 526 -5.72 17.92 2.37
CA ILE A 526 -4.54 17.09 2.07
C ILE A 526 -3.28 17.82 2.54
N TRP A 527 -3.16 19.09 2.16
CA TRP A 527 -2.01 19.89 2.49
C TRP A 527 -1.82 20.10 4.00
N LEU A 528 -2.88 20.49 4.74
CA LEU A 528 -2.83 20.67 6.20
C LEU A 528 -2.43 19.38 6.91
N LEU A 529 -2.99 18.24 6.52
CA LEU A 529 -2.67 16.95 7.12
C LEU A 529 -1.20 16.56 6.87
N LYS A 530 -0.73 16.70 5.63
CA LYS A 530 0.67 16.41 5.27
C LYS A 530 1.64 17.30 6.02
N SER A 531 1.36 18.59 6.04
CA SER A 531 2.13 19.57 6.78
C SER A 531 2.17 19.19 8.26
N PHE A 532 1.03 18.91 8.88
CA PHE A 532 0.99 18.48 10.27
C PHE A 532 1.86 17.24 10.51
N ASN A 533 1.79 16.24 9.65
CA ASN A 533 2.56 15.00 9.79
C ASN A 533 4.06 15.21 9.58
N PHE A 534 4.46 16.12 8.68
CA PHE A 534 5.86 16.48 8.47
C PHE A 534 6.46 17.38 9.56
N GLN A 535 5.66 18.10 10.36
CA GLN A 535 6.20 18.96 11.44
C GLN A 535 6.97 18.18 12.49
N ARG A 536 6.63 16.90 12.67
CA ARG A 536 7.32 16.06 13.65
C ARG A 536 8.63 15.50 13.10
N VAL A 537 8.94 15.69 11.83
CA VAL A 537 10.16 15.18 11.18
C VAL A 537 11.22 16.26 11.17
N SER A 538 12.34 16.09 11.89
CA SER A 538 13.48 16.99 11.93
C SER A 538 14.57 16.60 10.94
N MET A 539 14.94 17.52 10.06
CA MET A 539 16.12 17.40 9.21
C MET A 539 17.32 18.03 9.95
N SER A 540 17.87 17.30 10.92
CA SER A 540 18.95 17.82 11.79
C SER A 540 20.33 17.89 11.12
N THR A 541 20.43 17.59 9.81
CA THR A 541 21.69 17.55 9.07
C THR A 541 21.65 18.54 7.91
N ASP A 542 22.75 19.29 7.73
CA ASP A 542 22.95 20.12 6.54
C ASP A 542 23.27 19.28 5.29
N GLU A 543 23.60 18.00 5.49
CA GLU A 543 24.03 17.09 4.41
C GLU A 543 22.90 16.57 3.53
N PHE A 544 21.66 16.67 4.00
CA PHE A 544 20.52 16.02 3.35
C PHE A 544 19.29 16.92 3.36
N LYS A 545 18.98 17.47 2.20
CA LYS A 545 17.84 18.35 1.97
C LYS A 545 16.69 17.58 1.32
N VAL A 546 15.48 17.80 1.83
CA VAL A 546 14.26 17.24 1.26
C VAL A 546 13.25 18.36 1.02
N THR A 547 12.82 18.47 -0.23
CA THR A 547 11.80 19.41 -0.67
C THR A 547 10.59 18.64 -1.16
N ILE A 548 9.38 19.05 -0.78
CA ILE A 548 8.13 18.46 -1.22
C ILE A 548 7.25 19.56 -1.82
N ALA A 549 7.09 19.54 -3.14
CA ALA A 549 6.14 20.36 -3.86
C ALA A 549 4.80 19.61 -4.01
N MET A 550 3.69 20.27 -3.74
CA MET A 550 2.33 19.78 -3.98
C MET A 550 1.69 20.65 -5.06
N ARG A 551 1.39 20.06 -6.22
CA ARG A 551 0.78 20.72 -7.37
C ARG A 551 -0.68 20.33 -7.47
N ASN A 552 -1.57 21.28 -7.24
CA ASN A 552 -3.01 21.07 -7.29
C ASN A 552 -3.61 21.86 -8.46
N PRO A 553 -4.29 21.20 -9.42
CA PRO A 553 -5.02 21.91 -10.46
C PRO A 553 -6.10 22.81 -9.85
N ILE A 554 -6.27 24.03 -10.38
CA ILE A 554 -7.34 24.93 -9.92
C ILE A 554 -8.70 24.33 -10.27
N CYS A 555 -9.55 24.20 -9.25
CA CYS A 555 -10.93 23.74 -9.34
C CYS A 555 -11.73 24.54 -10.39
N ARG A 556 -12.24 23.86 -11.42
CA ARG A 556 -13.02 24.49 -12.51
C ARG A 556 -14.31 25.16 -12.01
N ASP A 557 -14.99 24.53 -11.06
CA ASP A 557 -16.26 25.04 -10.52
C ASP A 557 -16.07 26.33 -9.70
N LEU A 558 -14.96 26.44 -8.96
CA LEU A 558 -14.63 27.66 -8.23
C LEU A 558 -14.44 28.84 -9.18
N ARG A 559 -13.84 28.63 -10.36
CA ARG A 559 -13.72 29.68 -11.39
C ARG A 559 -15.07 30.17 -11.89
N GLN A 560 -16.04 29.26 -12.05
CA GLN A 560 -17.37 29.61 -12.55
C GLN A 560 -18.21 30.37 -11.51
N ILE A 561 -18.02 30.06 -10.23
CA ILE A 561 -18.90 30.55 -9.15
C ILE A 561 -18.36 31.81 -8.48
N ALA A 562 -17.04 31.95 -8.31
CA ALA A 562 -16.49 32.89 -7.34
C ALA A 562 -15.76 34.09 -7.98
N SER A 563 -15.02 33.86 -9.07
CA SER A 563 -14.25 34.81 -9.90
C SER A 563 -13.07 34.01 -10.50
N PRO A 564 -12.55 34.32 -11.70
CA PRO A 564 -11.34 33.69 -12.24
C PRO A 564 -10.10 33.78 -11.32
N ASP A 565 -10.10 34.71 -10.35
CA ASP A 565 -8.99 34.90 -9.41
C ASP A 565 -9.13 34.14 -8.08
N ILE A 566 -10.26 33.44 -7.83
CA ILE A 566 -10.49 32.74 -6.57
C ILE A 566 -9.98 31.30 -6.65
N SER A 567 -8.99 31.03 -5.81
CA SER A 567 -8.36 29.73 -5.65
C SER A 567 -8.68 29.07 -4.31
N GLU A 568 -8.39 27.77 -4.14
CA GLU A 568 -8.62 27.09 -2.85
C GLU A 568 -7.79 27.75 -1.75
N PHE A 569 -6.53 28.12 -2.03
CA PHE A 569 -5.72 28.82 -1.05
C PHE A 569 -6.18 30.26 -0.79
N SER A 570 -6.81 30.93 -1.76
CA SER A 570 -7.48 32.20 -1.52
C SER A 570 -8.64 32.04 -0.51
N LEU A 571 -9.40 30.95 -0.61
CA LEU A 571 -10.45 30.63 0.37
C LEU A 571 -9.87 30.34 1.76
N LEU A 572 -8.74 29.61 1.86
CA LEU A 572 -8.06 29.40 3.14
C LEU A 572 -7.61 30.73 3.77
N ARG A 573 -7.03 31.61 2.95
CA ARG A 573 -6.57 32.94 3.38
C ARG A 573 -7.75 33.77 3.90
N ASP A 574 -8.86 33.78 3.17
CA ASP A 574 -10.07 34.50 3.55
C ASP A 574 -10.70 33.92 4.83
N TYR A 575 -10.76 32.59 4.95
CA TYR A 575 -11.19 31.91 6.18
C TYR A 575 -10.38 32.35 7.39
N MET A 576 -9.05 32.29 7.33
CA MET A 576 -8.20 32.62 8.47
C MET A 576 -8.33 34.10 8.85
N ARG A 577 -8.53 34.99 7.87
CA ARG A 577 -8.84 36.40 8.13
C ARG A 577 -10.16 36.54 8.88
N ASP A 578 -11.22 35.91 8.38
CA ASP A 578 -12.58 36.03 8.93
C ASP A 578 -12.70 35.38 10.31
N ALA A 579 -12.01 34.26 10.53
CA ALA A 579 -11.92 33.58 11.82
C ALA A 579 -11.07 34.33 12.86
N ARG A 580 -10.49 35.50 12.51
CA ARG A 580 -9.51 36.25 13.32
C ARG A 580 -8.27 35.43 13.72
N ARG A 581 -7.98 34.38 12.95
CA ARG A 581 -6.79 33.52 13.07
C ARG A 581 -5.67 33.98 12.15
N TRP A 582 -5.80 35.20 11.60
CA TRP A 582 -4.81 35.78 10.71
C TRP A 582 -3.42 35.81 11.35
N GLN A 583 -3.29 36.02 12.65
CA GLN A 583 -1.97 35.99 13.31
C GLN A 583 -1.31 34.61 13.26
N GLU A 584 -2.08 33.53 13.45
CA GLU A 584 -1.59 32.14 13.29
C GLU A 584 -1.19 31.87 11.83
N LEU A 585 -2.03 32.29 10.86
CA LEU A 585 -1.72 32.17 9.43
C LEU A 585 -0.53 33.05 9.03
N ARG A 586 -0.35 34.21 9.64
CA ARG A 586 0.68 35.20 9.33
C ARG A 586 2.04 34.77 9.85
N GLU A 587 2.11 34.29 11.09
CA GLU A 587 3.31 33.63 11.63
C GLU A 587 3.74 32.45 10.75
N TRP A 588 2.77 31.82 10.09
CA TRP A 588 2.95 30.69 9.20
C TRP A 588 3.32 31.08 7.74
N ILE A 589 2.66 32.07 7.12
CA ILE A 589 2.86 32.50 5.72
C ILE A 589 3.99 33.53 5.57
N GLU A 590 4.17 34.48 6.50
CA GLU A 590 5.19 35.54 6.36
C GLU A 590 6.62 35.03 6.55
N ASN A 591 6.79 33.72 6.80
CA ASN A 591 8.08 33.04 6.80
C ASN A 591 8.46 32.51 5.41
N LYS A 592 8.97 33.42 4.57
CA LYS A 592 9.40 33.10 3.20
C LYS A 592 10.50 32.02 3.13
N ASP A 593 11.27 31.81 4.20
CA ASP A 593 12.37 30.84 4.20
C ASP A 593 11.91 29.38 4.35
N ALA A 594 10.71 29.12 4.90
CA ALA A 594 10.24 27.77 5.21
C ALA A 594 9.21 27.20 4.22
N ILE A 595 8.46 28.09 3.57
CA ILE A 595 7.42 27.73 2.61
C ILE A 595 7.55 28.70 1.45
N GLU A 596 8.01 28.18 0.32
CA GLU A 596 7.96 28.91 -0.94
C GLU A 596 6.57 28.72 -1.55
N TRP A 597 5.81 29.81 -1.54
CA TRP A 597 4.54 29.90 -2.22
C TRP A 597 4.80 30.43 -3.63
N GLU A 598 4.77 29.54 -4.62
CA GLU A 598 4.93 29.94 -6.01
C GLU A 598 3.62 29.68 -6.75
N PHE A 599 2.90 30.75 -7.08
CA PHE A 599 1.80 30.65 -8.04
C PHE A 599 2.40 30.58 -9.45
N ILE A 600 2.53 29.36 -9.97
CA ILE A 600 3.08 29.15 -11.31
C ILE A 600 1.93 29.06 -12.31
N LEU A 601 1.76 30.11 -13.11
CA LEU A 601 0.98 30.09 -14.35
C LEU A 601 1.77 29.35 -15.43
N GLU A 602 1.80 28.02 -15.36
CA GLU A 602 2.33 27.19 -16.45
C GLU A 602 1.19 26.72 -17.35
N ALA A 603 1.25 27.08 -18.63
CA ALA A 603 0.34 26.56 -19.64
C ALA A 603 0.75 25.12 -19.99
N ASP A 604 0.08 24.13 -19.40
CA ASP A 604 0.18 22.75 -19.87
C ASP A 604 -0.63 22.61 -21.17
N HIS A 605 0.03 22.29 -22.27
CA HIS A 605 -0.62 22.13 -23.58
C HIS A 605 -1.50 20.87 -23.67
N GLU A 606 -1.37 19.91 -22.74
CA GLU A 606 -2.14 18.66 -22.77
C GLU A 606 -3.45 18.71 -22.00
N THR A 607 -3.61 19.66 -21.08
CA THR A 607 -4.86 19.83 -20.34
C THR A 607 -5.34 21.25 -20.56
N ASP A 608 -6.55 21.46 -21.08
CA ASP A 608 -7.20 22.79 -21.19
C ASP A 608 -7.36 23.52 -19.82
N CYS A 609 -6.71 23.05 -18.75
CA CYS A 609 -6.59 23.66 -17.43
C CYS A 609 -5.32 24.54 -17.34
N ALA A 610 -5.39 25.78 -17.81
CA ALA A 610 -4.22 26.67 -17.90
C ALA A 610 -3.66 27.25 -16.57
N GLN A 611 -4.01 26.72 -15.39
CA GLN A 611 -3.44 27.21 -14.11
C GLN A 611 -3.37 26.11 -13.05
N GLU A 612 -2.20 25.97 -12.42
CA GLU A 612 -1.94 25.08 -11.27
C GLU A 612 -1.58 25.94 -10.05
N GLU A 613 -1.99 25.48 -8.86
CA GLU A 613 -1.46 26.00 -7.59
C GLU A 613 -0.32 25.10 -7.11
N ASN A 614 0.88 25.67 -7.04
CA ASN A 614 2.05 24.98 -6.51
C ASN A 614 2.35 25.46 -5.09
N LEU A 615 2.52 24.50 -4.21
CA LEU A 615 2.93 24.75 -2.83
C LEU A 615 4.19 23.95 -2.52
N ILE A 616 5.25 24.64 -2.11
CA ILE A 616 6.55 24.03 -1.87
C ILE A 616 6.83 24.02 -0.37
N LEU A 617 7.02 22.82 0.17
CA LEU A 617 7.42 22.58 1.55
C LEU A 617 8.91 22.24 1.59
N HIS A 618 9.71 23.06 2.27
CA HIS A 618 11.10 22.72 2.59
C HIS A 618 11.15 22.09 3.98
N LEU A 619 11.41 20.77 4.06
CA LEU A 619 11.17 20.02 5.30
C LEU A 619 12.04 20.50 6.47
N LYS A 620 13.27 20.94 6.21
CA LYS A 620 14.20 21.37 7.25
C LYS A 620 13.66 22.59 7.99
N GLU A 621 13.40 23.64 7.24
CA GLU A 621 12.93 24.93 7.72
C GLU A 621 11.54 24.82 8.35
N PHE A 622 10.72 23.90 7.82
CA PHE A 622 9.40 23.60 8.33
C PHE A 622 9.43 22.84 9.68
N SER A 623 10.40 21.93 9.88
CA SER A 623 10.51 21.08 11.07
C SER A 623 11.00 21.77 12.36
N GLU A 624 11.69 22.90 12.21
CA GLU A 624 12.27 23.64 13.32
C GLU A 624 11.22 24.51 14.05
N ARG A 625 9.98 24.56 13.54
CA ARG A 625 8.95 25.50 13.99
C ARG A 625 7.63 24.78 14.27
N LYS A 626 7.01 25.03 15.42
CA LYS A 626 5.66 24.53 15.75
C LYS A 626 4.61 25.38 15.03
N LEU A 627 4.32 25.04 13.78
CA LEU A 627 3.51 25.91 12.92
C LEU A 627 2.00 25.62 12.96
N LEU A 628 1.56 24.42 13.39
CA LEU A 628 0.13 24.10 13.49
C LEU A 628 -0.29 23.86 14.95
N PRO A 629 -1.43 24.39 15.40
CA PRO A 629 -1.99 24.04 16.71
C PRO A 629 -2.30 22.55 16.76
N HIS A 630 -2.43 22.01 17.98
CA HIS A 630 -2.50 20.58 18.28
C HIS A 630 -3.66 19.78 17.64
N ASN A 631 -4.49 20.38 16.77
CA ASN A 631 -5.61 19.69 16.14
C ASN A 631 -5.94 20.23 14.73
N PRO A 632 -5.34 19.66 13.66
CA PRO A 632 -5.68 20.02 12.28
C PRO A 632 -7.12 19.67 11.91
N GLU A 633 -7.72 18.64 12.52
CA GLU A 633 -9.12 18.25 12.24
C GLU A 633 -10.10 19.34 12.68
N LYS A 634 -9.83 20.00 13.80
CA LYS A 634 -10.61 21.15 14.26
C LYS A 634 -10.57 22.28 13.24
N ILE A 635 -9.37 22.63 12.74
CA ILE A 635 -9.21 23.65 11.69
C ILE A 635 -10.00 23.27 10.43
N LEU A 636 -9.92 22.00 10.03
CA LEU A 636 -10.63 21.51 8.85
C LEU A 636 -12.14 21.58 9.02
N GLY A 637 -12.67 21.17 10.18
CA GLY A 637 -14.09 21.29 10.50
C GLY A 637 -14.59 22.73 10.37
N GLU A 638 -13.90 23.67 11.03
CA GLU A 638 -14.23 25.10 10.99
C GLU A 638 -14.12 25.68 9.56
N LEU A 639 -13.06 25.32 8.81
CA LEU A 639 -12.88 25.73 7.43
C LEU A 639 -14.00 25.23 6.52
N PHE A 640 -14.48 24.00 6.71
CA PHE A 640 -15.55 23.43 5.90
C PHE A 640 -16.90 24.08 6.18
N GLU A 641 -17.20 24.36 7.43
CA GLU A 641 -18.40 25.10 7.83
C GLU A 641 -18.37 26.50 7.21
N TRP A 642 -17.27 27.23 7.39
CA TRP A 642 -17.09 28.56 6.81
C TRP A 642 -17.19 28.55 5.27
N ARG A 643 -16.53 27.60 4.59
CA ARG A 643 -16.57 27.50 3.13
C ARG A 643 -17.99 27.28 2.62
N ARG A 644 -18.77 26.45 3.31
CA ARG A 644 -20.18 26.19 2.97
C ARG A 644 -21.00 27.47 3.09
N GLU A 645 -20.83 28.22 4.17
CA GLU A 645 -21.51 29.50 4.38
C GLU A 645 -21.10 30.54 3.34
N TYR A 646 -19.80 30.65 3.06
CA TYR A 646 -19.24 31.58 2.06
C TYR A 646 -19.81 31.33 0.66
N ILE A 647 -19.79 30.07 0.20
CA ILE A 647 -20.33 29.69 -1.12
C ILE A 647 -21.84 29.94 -1.19
N ASN A 648 -22.59 29.59 -0.14
CA ASN A 648 -24.03 29.84 -0.08
C ASN A 648 -24.35 31.34 -0.07
N GLY A 649 -23.55 32.15 0.61
CA GLY A 649 -23.65 33.60 0.61
C GLY A 649 -23.38 34.20 -0.77
N ALA A 650 -22.34 33.73 -1.46
CA ALA A 650 -22.02 34.17 -2.83
C ALA A 650 -23.15 33.83 -3.81
N ARG A 651 -23.68 32.60 -3.75
CA ARG A 651 -24.81 32.15 -4.59
C ARG A 651 -26.11 32.92 -4.37
N ARG A 652 -26.34 33.48 -3.18
CA ARG A 652 -27.52 34.33 -2.91
C ARG A 652 -27.37 35.76 -3.44
N LYS A 653 -26.14 36.20 -3.70
CA LYS A 653 -25.84 37.55 -4.20
C LYS A 653 -25.83 37.62 -5.74
N MET A 654 -25.56 36.49 -6.39
CA MET A 654 -25.80 36.27 -7.82
C MET A 654 -27.29 36.03 -8.06
#